data_AF-A0AAN7H7Z3-F1
#
_entry.id   AF-A0AAN7H7Z3-F1
#
_cell.length_a   1.000
_cell.length_b   1.000
_cell.length_c   1.000
_cell.angle_alpha   90.00
_cell.angle_beta   90.00
_cell.angle_gamma   90.00
#
_symmetry.space_group_name_H-M   'P 1'
#
loop_
_entity.id
_entity.type
_entity.pdbx_description
1 polymer ?
#
loop_
_entity_poly.entity_id
_entity_poly.type
_entity_poly.pdbx_seq_one_letter_code
_entity_poly.pdbx_strand_id
1 'polypeptide(L)'
;MADNNNNNNNNNNNNDKETNVAIAALVFSVLALLGVVFQYFQAIIGRTNGRWIRDKAVMGRWADHAKLKLRSFSGEVQYEAPIIFLAATDNTRGPVEGKEIWYVDGSDESCAKTRVDPLPDSNAVGTAATREHHRERVHTVKKELATWVYVISAAQKMERDSKNWEDRKWRESMNASPRGGRSGSNGPVSLAVAIQAMTRSFDKHPAVNRPYASTTICHMIELCAVLGIYWKEFDRGNDKYRAEGNGYSLFGNRVSDFGLVFSFEKPGWPRFGKNRVIPTREVKELCFGNAPTLYRPREDDKYWGEPIYEQTELKTLQLGSRTEIAETLNSIRCNELTTQCYSDPSKKHVHLFPVVFEVLGMLGRPLHIMDRPFTYLPNPVCFPLNKQAFSPRRLLAEFQMRLHEEMVSPNNQTKPEDALRRIDSLATDLNSEEKNTEGDFSPNFLNKLHEAIDEIDKFLIKENTKDVVLDVLRRHIQEVLLAINTSAKDIDNDGNTSPTTLTSSQSPPVGSPGLNTQEVSQQNDSMSFDHLLKVPHEKREWALLRTYFEQIRDRSVSLTASREYHDPQAAEASRAIHMHDALGLSSLRNTNNEPQNGGTQQSTPSIGTSQGNMSRQTTGFRRGETFNRLTNSNEVRRDTIWCALVFRMICWLLLHDFDKKDLQLAKSELMGSRLPVFIV
;
A
#
# COMPACT_ATOMS: atom_id res chain seq x y z
N MET A 1 82.55 -91.17 20.92
CA MET A 1 81.62 -91.28 19.78
C MET A 1 80.39 -91.98 20.32
N ALA A 2 79.18 -91.44 20.37
CA ALA A 2 78.58 -90.19 19.92
C ALA A 2 77.56 -89.76 21.00
N ASP A 3 76.73 -88.76 20.71
CA ASP A 3 75.55 -88.31 21.50
C ASP A 3 75.79 -87.25 22.57
N ASN A 4 76.08 -86.02 22.12
CA ASN A 4 75.65 -84.83 22.86
C ASN A 4 75.51 -83.59 21.97
N ASN A 5 74.61 -83.62 20.98
CA ASN A 5 74.44 -82.46 20.07
C ASN A 5 73.01 -82.17 19.57
N ASN A 6 71.96 -82.58 20.30
CA ASN A 6 70.57 -82.42 19.81
C ASN A 6 69.66 -81.46 20.61
N ASN A 7 70.17 -80.74 21.61
CA ASN A 7 69.33 -79.84 22.44
C ASN A 7 69.38 -78.34 22.06
N ASN A 8 70.24 -77.90 21.14
CA ASN A 8 70.28 -76.49 20.72
C ASN A 8 69.35 -76.13 19.55
N ASN A 9 68.86 -77.11 18.77
CA ASN A 9 67.95 -76.83 17.66
C ASN A 9 66.47 -76.66 18.06
N ASN A 10 66.06 -77.13 19.25
CA ASN A 10 64.69 -76.95 19.73
C ASN A 10 64.44 -75.59 20.40
N ASN A 11 65.47 -74.94 20.98
CA ASN A 11 65.32 -73.61 21.58
C ASN A 11 65.31 -72.49 20.53
N ASN A 12 66.10 -72.59 19.44
CA ASN A 12 66.04 -71.61 18.35
C ASN A 12 64.69 -71.69 17.60
N ASN A 13 64.18 -72.89 17.31
CA ASN A 13 62.88 -73.05 16.67
C ASN A 13 61.70 -72.57 17.54
N ASN A 14 61.82 -72.62 18.88
CA ASN A 14 60.79 -72.08 19.77
C ASN A 14 60.86 -70.56 19.87
N ASN A 15 62.06 -69.97 19.92
CA ASN A 15 62.23 -68.51 19.88
C ASN A 15 61.77 -67.90 18.55
N ASP A 16 62.02 -68.58 17.42
CA ASP A 16 61.55 -68.16 16.10
C ASP A 16 60.01 -68.28 15.99
N LYS A 17 59.41 -69.29 16.62
CA LYS A 17 57.94 -69.41 16.69
C LYS A 17 57.33 -68.35 17.61
N GLU A 18 57.93 -68.08 18.77
CA GLU A 18 57.46 -67.07 19.71
C GLU A 18 57.58 -65.64 19.13
N THR A 19 58.68 -65.33 18.44
CA THR A 19 58.84 -64.05 17.73
C THR A 19 57.86 -63.90 16.57
N ASN A 20 57.63 -64.96 15.78
CA ASN A 20 56.62 -64.93 14.73
C ASN A 20 55.19 -64.75 15.28
N VAL A 21 54.86 -65.37 16.42
CA VAL A 21 53.58 -65.18 17.10
C VAL A 21 53.46 -63.76 17.67
N ALA A 22 54.53 -63.20 18.23
CA ALA A 22 54.55 -61.84 18.73
C ALA A 22 54.39 -60.80 17.60
N ILE A 23 55.06 -61.00 16.46
CA ILE A 23 54.91 -60.16 15.27
C ILE A 23 53.48 -60.27 14.73
N ALA A 24 52.93 -61.48 14.62
CA ALA A 24 51.56 -61.68 14.18
C ALA A 24 50.56 -60.99 15.13
N ALA A 25 50.73 -61.13 16.45
CA ALA A 25 49.90 -60.47 17.45
C ALA A 25 50.00 -58.93 17.36
N LEU A 26 51.20 -58.39 17.10
CA LEU A 26 51.39 -56.96 16.88
C LEU A 26 50.64 -56.50 15.63
N VAL A 27 50.76 -57.22 14.52
CA VAL A 27 50.01 -56.92 13.29
C VAL A 27 48.50 -56.98 13.52
N PHE A 28 47.99 -58.01 14.21
CA PHE A 28 46.56 -58.09 14.55
C PHE A 28 46.12 -56.96 15.46
N SER A 29 46.94 -56.53 16.43
CA SER A 29 46.64 -55.41 17.32
C SER A 29 46.59 -54.08 16.56
N VAL A 30 47.48 -53.87 15.59
CA VAL A 30 47.49 -52.67 14.73
C VAL A 30 46.28 -52.65 13.80
N LEU A 31 45.93 -53.78 13.20
CA LEU A 31 44.73 -53.90 12.37
C LEU A 31 43.45 -53.69 13.19
N ALA A 32 43.38 -54.24 14.40
CA ALA A 32 42.27 -54.02 15.32
C ALA A 32 42.17 -52.53 15.73
N LEU A 33 43.30 -51.88 16.03
CA LEU A 33 43.34 -50.45 16.33
C LEU A 33 42.85 -49.60 15.14
N LEU A 34 43.32 -49.89 13.92
CA LEU A 34 42.85 -49.23 12.71
C LEU A 34 41.35 -49.45 12.48
N GLY A 35 40.86 -50.66 12.77
CA GLY A 35 39.43 -50.98 12.73
C GLY A 35 38.62 -50.13 13.71
N VAL A 36 39.07 -50.01 14.95
CA VAL A 36 38.42 -49.18 15.98
C VAL A 36 38.47 -47.69 15.61
N VAL A 37 39.60 -47.21 15.09
CA VAL A 37 39.75 -45.83 14.62
C VAL A 37 38.79 -45.56 13.44
N PHE A 38 38.69 -46.47 12.49
CA PHE A 38 37.78 -46.35 11.36
C PHE A 38 36.31 -46.38 11.80
N GLN A 39 35.94 -47.28 12.71
CA GLN A 39 34.60 -47.32 13.32
C GLN A 39 34.29 -46.02 14.08
N TYR A 40 35.26 -45.47 14.81
CA TYR A 40 35.12 -44.19 15.49
C TYR A 40 34.93 -43.02 14.51
N PHE A 41 35.69 -42.97 13.41
CA PHE A 41 35.48 -42.00 12.33
C PHE A 41 34.12 -42.15 11.65
N GLN A 42 33.69 -43.38 11.36
CA GLN A 42 32.36 -43.66 10.83
C GLN A 42 31.26 -43.21 11.80
N ALA A 43 31.45 -43.40 13.11
CA ALA A 43 30.52 -42.94 14.13
C ALA A 43 30.45 -41.40 14.22
N ILE A 44 31.59 -40.70 14.12
CA ILE A 44 31.62 -39.23 14.08
C ILE A 44 30.92 -38.71 12.83
N ILE A 45 31.27 -39.24 11.65
CA ILE A 45 30.66 -38.85 10.37
C ILE A 45 29.18 -39.22 10.33
N GLY A 46 28.79 -40.34 10.93
CA GLY A 46 27.41 -40.79 11.04
C GLY A 46 26.56 -39.91 11.98
N ARG A 47 27.19 -39.27 12.97
CA ARG A 47 26.54 -38.34 13.92
C ARG A 47 26.40 -36.91 13.40
N THR A 48 27.03 -36.55 12.27
CA THR A 48 26.91 -35.19 11.75
C THR A 48 25.50 -34.93 11.21
N ASN A 49 24.74 -34.09 11.90
CA ASN A 49 23.43 -33.63 11.44
C ASN A 49 23.58 -32.75 10.18
N GLY A 50 22.66 -32.88 9.22
CA GLY A 50 22.60 -32.00 8.05
C GLY A 50 23.37 -32.45 6.80
N ARG A 51 23.87 -33.70 6.70
CA ARG A 51 24.55 -34.21 5.48
C ARG A 51 23.69 -34.12 4.21
N TRP A 52 22.38 -34.27 4.36
CA TRP A 52 21.39 -34.20 3.29
C TRP A 52 21.29 -32.81 2.64
N ILE A 53 21.83 -31.76 3.25
CA ILE A 53 21.83 -30.39 2.69
C ILE A 53 22.77 -30.22 1.50
N ARG A 54 23.74 -31.13 1.36
CA ARG A 54 24.55 -31.21 0.15
C ARG A 54 23.77 -31.74 -1.05
N ASP A 55 22.55 -32.24 -0.83
CA ASP A 55 21.64 -32.61 -1.91
C ASP A 55 21.00 -31.34 -2.51
N LYS A 56 21.11 -31.20 -3.83
CA LYS A 56 20.46 -30.13 -4.59
C LYS A 56 18.94 -30.20 -4.50
N ALA A 57 18.36 -31.35 -4.18
CA ALA A 57 16.92 -31.48 -3.92
C ALA A 57 16.44 -30.60 -2.76
N VAL A 58 17.33 -30.23 -1.83
CA VAL A 58 16.99 -29.57 -0.57
C VAL A 58 17.12 -28.06 -0.63
N MET A 59 18.15 -27.53 -1.28
CA MET A 59 18.37 -26.08 -1.36
C MET A 59 18.82 -25.60 -2.74
N GLY A 60 18.63 -26.42 -3.77
CA GLY A 60 19.03 -26.09 -5.13
C GLY A 60 20.54 -25.88 -5.23
N ARG A 61 20.97 -24.87 -6.00
CA ARG A 61 22.39 -24.55 -6.21
C ARG A 61 23.11 -24.05 -4.96
N TRP A 62 22.38 -23.70 -3.89
CA TRP A 62 23.01 -23.34 -2.62
C TRP A 62 23.68 -24.54 -1.93
N ALA A 63 23.27 -25.77 -2.28
CA ALA A 63 23.87 -27.00 -1.77
C ALA A 63 25.37 -27.12 -2.13
N ASP A 64 25.79 -26.52 -3.25
CA ASP A 64 27.18 -26.53 -3.72
C ASP A 64 28.13 -25.78 -2.76
N HIS A 65 27.59 -24.93 -1.89
CA HIS A 65 28.35 -24.15 -0.91
C HIS A 65 28.33 -24.75 0.51
N ALA A 66 27.75 -25.95 0.68
CA ALA A 66 27.78 -26.66 1.96
C ALA A 66 29.10 -27.43 2.12
N LYS A 67 29.79 -27.19 3.24
CA LYS A 67 31.11 -27.74 3.57
C LYS A 67 31.07 -28.47 4.91
N LEU A 68 31.76 -29.61 4.98
CA LEU A 68 32.02 -30.31 6.24
C LEU A 68 33.28 -29.73 6.86
N LYS A 69 33.19 -29.25 8.10
CA LYS A 69 34.34 -28.77 8.88
C LYS A 69 34.54 -29.67 10.09
N LEU A 70 35.73 -30.22 10.24
CA LEU A 70 36.09 -30.97 11.45
C LEU A 70 36.59 -29.98 12.50
N ARG A 71 35.94 -29.93 13.66
CA ARG A 71 36.37 -29.11 14.81
C ARG A 71 36.40 -29.98 16.05
N SER A 72 37.57 -30.12 16.67
CA SER A 72 37.74 -30.82 17.95
C SER A 72 37.10 -32.22 17.99
N PHE A 73 37.34 -33.04 16.95
CA PHE A 73 36.76 -34.39 16.79
C PHE A 73 35.22 -34.46 16.66
N SER A 74 34.54 -33.32 16.53
CA SER A 74 33.15 -33.23 16.07
C SER A 74 33.11 -32.75 14.62
N GLY A 75 32.23 -33.33 13.80
CA GLY A 75 31.99 -32.86 12.44
C GLY A 75 30.84 -31.86 12.42
N GLU A 76 31.10 -30.63 11.97
CA GLU A 76 30.09 -29.57 11.81
C GLU A 76 29.81 -29.39 10.31
N VAL A 77 28.53 -29.45 9.91
CA VAL A 77 28.11 -29.09 8.55
C VAL A 77 27.82 -27.59 8.51
N GLN A 78 28.67 -26.84 7.81
CA GLN A 78 28.46 -25.42 7.55
C GLN A 78 27.84 -25.24 6.17
N TYR A 79 26.78 -24.45 6.08
CA TYR A 79 26.10 -24.16 4.83
C TYR A 79 25.85 -22.65 4.71
N GLU A 80 25.58 -22.18 3.50
CA GLU A 80 25.16 -20.81 3.28
C GLU A 80 23.66 -20.74 3.06
N ALA A 81 23.01 -19.75 3.64
CA ALA A 81 21.60 -19.46 3.42
C ALA A 81 21.41 -17.96 3.19
N PRO A 82 20.38 -17.56 2.44
CA PRO A 82 20.18 -16.15 2.11
C PRO A 82 19.62 -15.38 3.30
N ILE A 83 20.03 -14.11 3.38
CA ILE A 83 19.29 -13.04 4.01
C ILE A 83 18.58 -12.29 2.90
N ILE A 84 17.25 -12.25 2.96
CA ILE A 84 16.40 -11.61 1.94
C ILE A 84 15.82 -10.35 2.56
N PHE A 85 15.98 -9.21 1.89
CA PHE A 85 15.45 -7.93 2.37
C PHE A 85 15.14 -7.03 1.17
N LEU A 86 14.27 -6.05 1.38
CA LEU A 86 14.04 -5.01 0.38
C LEU A 86 14.87 -3.79 0.74
N ALA A 87 15.60 -3.26 -0.23
CA ALA A 87 16.46 -2.11 -0.02
C ALA A 87 16.40 -1.16 -1.22
N ALA A 88 16.86 0.07 -0.97
CA ALA A 88 17.12 0.98 -2.06
C ALA A 88 18.27 0.46 -2.92
N THR A 89 18.21 0.72 -4.22
CA THR A 89 19.19 0.26 -5.22
C THR A 89 20.57 0.90 -5.05
N ASP A 90 20.63 2.04 -4.35
CA ASP A 90 21.84 2.77 -3.98
C ASP A 90 22.41 2.36 -2.59
N ASN A 91 21.76 1.41 -1.90
CA ASN A 91 22.20 1.02 -0.57
C ASN A 91 23.49 0.18 -0.59
N THR A 92 24.50 0.64 0.13
CA THR A 92 25.79 -0.06 0.24
C THR A 92 25.96 -0.82 1.55
N ARG A 93 25.03 -0.68 2.51
CA ARG A 93 25.10 -1.29 3.84
C ARG A 93 24.04 -2.38 4.00
N GLY A 94 24.48 -3.63 3.96
CA GLY A 94 23.62 -4.79 4.14
C GLY A 94 23.62 -5.31 5.59
N PRO A 95 22.69 -6.21 5.95
CA PRO A 95 22.67 -6.89 7.25
C PRO A 95 23.95 -7.66 7.60
N VAL A 96 24.71 -8.11 6.60
CA VAL A 96 26.01 -8.77 6.81
C VAL A 96 27.14 -7.83 6.41
N GLU A 97 27.92 -7.42 7.41
CA GLU A 97 29.09 -6.56 7.21
C GLU A 97 30.15 -7.24 6.31
N GLY A 98 30.72 -6.48 5.39
CA GLY A 98 31.79 -6.93 4.51
C GLY A 98 31.39 -7.92 3.41
N LYS A 99 30.09 -8.27 3.27
CA LYS A 99 29.60 -9.10 2.17
C LYS A 99 28.87 -8.28 1.11
N GLU A 100 29.07 -8.66 -0.15
CA GLU A 100 28.38 -8.07 -1.30
C GLU A 100 26.86 -8.24 -1.19
N ILE A 101 26.12 -7.22 -1.61
CA ILE A 101 24.67 -7.24 -1.74
C ILE A 101 24.32 -7.57 -3.20
N TRP A 102 23.58 -8.66 -3.41
CA TRP A 102 23.10 -9.02 -4.74
C TRP A 102 21.68 -8.47 -4.93
N TYR A 103 21.56 -7.46 -5.80
CA TYR A 103 20.26 -6.94 -6.23
C TYR A 103 19.68 -7.81 -7.34
N VAL A 104 18.43 -8.20 -7.17
CA VAL A 104 17.68 -9.01 -8.14
C VAL A 104 17.29 -8.14 -9.33
N ASP A 105 17.67 -8.55 -10.55
CA ASP A 105 17.33 -7.84 -11.80
C ASP A 105 16.65 -8.71 -12.87
N GLY A 106 16.47 -10.02 -12.61
CA GLY A 106 15.84 -10.97 -13.52
C GLY A 106 16.72 -11.49 -14.67
N SER A 107 17.98 -11.05 -14.78
CA SER A 107 18.95 -11.57 -15.76
C SER A 107 19.47 -12.96 -15.38
N ASP A 108 20.01 -13.68 -16.35
CA ASP A 108 20.65 -14.98 -16.09
C ASP A 108 21.89 -14.85 -15.19
N GLU A 109 22.61 -13.73 -15.28
CA GLU A 109 23.74 -13.42 -14.38
C GLU A 109 23.25 -13.24 -12.93
N SER A 110 22.15 -12.49 -12.72
CA SER A 110 21.52 -12.34 -11.42
C SER A 110 20.99 -13.68 -10.88
N CYS A 111 20.38 -14.52 -11.73
CA CYS A 111 19.95 -15.87 -11.34
C CYS A 111 21.14 -16.72 -10.88
N ALA A 112 22.26 -16.67 -11.60
CA ALA A 112 23.49 -17.38 -11.22
C ALA A 112 24.09 -16.84 -9.91
N LYS A 113 24.18 -15.51 -9.73
CA LYS A 113 24.69 -14.86 -8.50
C LYS A 113 23.85 -15.22 -7.27
N THR A 114 22.54 -15.18 -7.42
CA THR A 114 21.56 -15.56 -6.37
C THR A 114 21.35 -17.07 -6.25
N ARG A 115 22.06 -17.87 -7.05
CA ARG A 115 22.11 -19.33 -7.03
C ARG A 115 20.72 -19.98 -7.18
N VAL A 116 19.93 -19.45 -8.10
CA VAL A 116 18.70 -20.10 -8.58
C VAL A 116 18.90 -20.61 -10.00
N ASP A 117 18.06 -21.56 -10.41
CA ASP A 117 18.09 -22.04 -11.79
C ASP A 117 17.62 -20.94 -12.76
N PRO A 118 18.17 -20.89 -13.98
CA PRO A 118 17.72 -20.00 -15.03
C PRO A 118 16.22 -20.14 -15.21
N LEU A 119 15.57 -18.98 -15.35
CA LEU A 119 14.15 -18.93 -15.53
C LEU A 119 13.80 -19.47 -16.92
N PRO A 120 12.78 -20.34 -17.06
CA PRO A 120 12.39 -20.88 -18.36
C PRO A 120 11.97 -19.75 -19.32
N ASP A 121 12.27 -19.92 -20.61
CA ASP A 121 11.96 -18.94 -21.64
C ASP A 121 10.45 -18.70 -21.71
N SER A 122 10.06 -17.42 -21.54
CA SER A 122 8.65 -17.03 -21.61
C SER A 122 8.01 -17.29 -22.98
N ASN A 123 8.82 -17.42 -24.04
CA ASN A 123 8.36 -17.67 -25.41
C ASN A 123 8.06 -19.15 -25.70
N ALA A 124 8.71 -20.08 -24.99
CA ALA A 124 8.42 -21.52 -25.13
C ALA A 124 7.03 -21.89 -24.60
N VAL A 125 6.53 -21.11 -23.63
CA VAL A 125 5.17 -21.28 -23.07
C VAL A 125 4.11 -20.79 -24.06
N GLY A 126 4.41 -19.84 -24.95
CA GLY A 126 3.43 -19.23 -25.86
C GLY A 126 2.99 -20.12 -27.04
N THR A 127 3.87 -20.98 -27.55
CA THR A 127 3.55 -21.88 -28.68
C THR A 127 3.07 -23.27 -28.27
N ALA A 128 3.31 -23.68 -27.01
CA ALA A 128 2.79 -24.93 -26.45
C ALA A 128 1.46 -24.75 -25.69
N ALA A 129 1.19 -23.56 -25.13
CA ALA A 129 0.00 -23.32 -24.30
C ALA A 129 -1.34 -23.37 -25.06
N THR A 130 -1.36 -23.31 -26.40
CA THR A 130 -2.60 -23.44 -27.18
C THR A 130 -2.87 -24.85 -27.71
N ARG A 131 -1.98 -25.83 -27.48
CA ARG A 131 -2.21 -27.24 -27.90
C ARG A 131 -2.01 -28.29 -26.81
N GLU A 132 -1.45 -27.94 -25.64
CA GLU A 132 -1.35 -28.83 -24.48
C GLU A 132 -2.15 -28.31 -23.27
N HIS A 133 -3.46 -28.12 -23.44
CA HIS A 133 -4.38 -28.06 -22.29
C HIS A 133 -4.70 -29.46 -21.71
N HIS A 134 -3.84 -30.46 -21.95
CA HIS A 134 -4.00 -31.82 -21.44
C HIS A 134 -2.89 -32.17 -20.45
N ARG A 135 -3.24 -32.12 -19.15
CA ARG A 135 -2.59 -32.86 -18.06
C ARG A 135 -1.08 -32.62 -17.88
N GLU A 136 -0.68 -31.39 -17.55
CA GLU A 136 0.50 -31.27 -16.70
C GLU A 136 0.20 -31.92 -15.35
N ARG A 137 1.04 -32.90 -14.98
CA ARG A 137 0.93 -33.74 -13.79
C ARG A 137 0.62 -32.88 -12.56
N VAL A 138 -0.29 -33.36 -11.71
CA VAL A 138 -0.43 -32.89 -10.33
C VAL A 138 0.97 -32.82 -9.72
N HIS A 139 1.54 -31.62 -9.64
CA HIS A 139 2.79 -31.40 -8.94
C HIS A 139 2.47 -31.52 -7.46
N THR A 140 2.65 -32.73 -6.92
CA THR A 140 2.72 -32.90 -5.47
C THR A 140 3.88 -32.06 -4.99
N VAL A 141 3.61 -31.16 -4.03
CA VAL A 141 4.62 -30.28 -3.44
C VAL A 141 5.79 -31.16 -2.98
N LYS A 142 6.95 -31.03 -3.63
CA LYS A 142 8.18 -31.64 -3.14
C LYS A 142 8.60 -30.87 -1.89
N LYS A 143 8.08 -31.28 -0.73
CA LYS A 143 8.31 -30.66 0.59
C LYS A 143 9.77 -30.72 1.09
N GLU A 144 10.68 -31.12 0.20
CA GLU A 144 12.12 -31.29 0.48
C GLU A 144 12.91 -30.02 0.15
N LEU A 145 12.47 -29.24 -0.85
CA LEU A 145 13.15 -28.01 -1.26
C LEU A 145 12.80 -26.86 -0.31
N ALA A 146 13.82 -26.13 0.13
CA ALA A 146 13.69 -24.96 0.96
C ALA A 146 12.92 -23.86 0.23
N THR A 147 11.85 -23.36 0.85
CA THR A 147 10.86 -22.52 0.14
C THR A 147 11.38 -21.13 -0.19
N TRP A 148 12.46 -20.68 0.45
CA TRP A 148 13.14 -19.44 0.07
C TRP A 148 13.72 -19.50 -1.36
N VAL A 149 14.00 -20.69 -1.91
CA VAL A 149 14.40 -20.83 -3.33
C VAL A 149 13.26 -20.38 -4.25
N TYR A 150 12.02 -20.67 -3.88
CA TYR A 150 10.84 -20.19 -4.60
C TYR A 150 10.67 -18.68 -4.49
N VAL A 151 10.98 -18.10 -3.33
CA VAL A 151 10.96 -16.64 -3.12
C VAL A 151 11.96 -15.94 -4.04
N ILE A 152 13.21 -16.40 -4.07
CA ILE A 152 14.25 -15.79 -4.93
C ILE A 152 13.87 -15.96 -6.40
N SER A 153 13.44 -17.16 -6.80
CA SER A 153 12.96 -17.42 -8.17
C SER A 153 11.75 -16.54 -8.54
N ALA A 154 10.84 -16.27 -7.59
CA ALA A 154 9.70 -15.39 -7.79
C ALA A 154 10.14 -13.94 -8.01
N ALA A 155 11.11 -13.45 -7.22
CA ALA A 155 11.66 -12.11 -7.38
C ALA A 155 12.40 -11.95 -8.72
N GLN A 156 13.22 -12.93 -9.13
CA GLN A 156 13.87 -12.91 -10.45
C GLN A 156 12.83 -12.90 -11.58
N LYS A 157 11.80 -13.75 -11.47
CA LYS A 157 10.72 -13.82 -12.46
C LYS A 157 9.95 -12.50 -12.55
N MET A 158 9.70 -11.86 -11.40
CA MET A 158 9.04 -10.56 -11.32
C MET A 158 9.78 -9.50 -12.13
N GLU A 159 11.08 -9.34 -11.92
CA GLU A 159 11.88 -8.34 -12.63
C GLU A 159 11.96 -8.63 -14.14
N ARG A 160 12.21 -9.88 -14.52
CA ARG A 160 12.29 -10.28 -15.93
C ARG A 160 10.98 -10.09 -16.68
N ASP A 161 9.89 -10.62 -16.14
CA ASP A 161 8.59 -10.61 -16.82
C ASP A 161 8.02 -9.18 -16.89
N SER A 162 8.26 -8.35 -15.87
CA SER A 162 7.85 -6.94 -15.87
C SER A 162 8.64 -6.08 -16.84
N LYS A 163 9.96 -6.29 -16.95
CA LYS A 163 10.79 -5.64 -17.98
C LYS A 163 10.34 -6.00 -19.40
N ASN A 164 10.12 -7.29 -19.66
CA ASN A 164 9.61 -7.76 -20.96
C ASN A 164 8.22 -7.17 -21.29
N TRP A 165 7.35 -7.03 -20.27
CA TRP A 165 6.04 -6.40 -20.42
C TRP A 165 6.15 -4.89 -20.70
N GLU A 166 7.00 -4.18 -19.97
CA GLU A 166 7.31 -2.76 -20.18
C GLU A 166 7.81 -2.50 -21.61
N ASP A 167 8.79 -3.29 -22.07
CA ASP A 167 9.34 -3.17 -23.43
C ASP A 167 8.29 -3.45 -24.51
N ARG A 168 7.36 -4.38 -24.26
CA ARG A 168 6.22 -4.61 -25.15
C ARG A 168 5.27 -3.42 -25.18
N LYS A 169 4.90 -2.85 -24.02
CA LYS A 169 4.02 -1.69 -23.92
C LYS A 169 4.59 -0.46 -24.62
N TRP A 170 5.90 -0.24 -24.51
CA TRP A 170 6.57 0.84 -25.24
C TRP A 170 6.57 0.62 -26.75
N ARG A 171 6.79 -0.61 -27.24
CA ARG A 171 6.67 -0.93 -28.66
C ARG A 171 5.25 -0.71 -29.18
N GLU A 172 4.24 -1.14 -28.44
CA GLU A 172 2.82 -0.88 -28.77
C GLU A 172 2.53 0.63 -28.86
N SER A 173 3.03 1.42 -27.89
CA SER A 173 2.87 2.88 -27.87
C SER A 173 3.56 3.57 -29.04
N MET A 174 4.79 3.18 -29.38
CA MET A 174 5.52 3.73 -30.53
C MET A 174 4.83 3.43 -31.86
N ASN A 175 4.25 2.23 -32.00
CA ASN A 175 3.47 1.86 -33.18
C ASN A 175 2.19 2.68 -33.30
N ALA A 176 1.53 3.00 -32.18
CA ALA A 176 0.30 3.80 -32.15
C ALA A 176 0.55 5.31 -32.33
N SER A 177 1.70 5.83 -31.89
CA SER A 177 2.07 7.23 -32.05
C SER A 177 3.59 7.41 -32.13
N PRO A 178 4.17 7.52 -33.35
CA PRO A 178 5.61 7.65 -33.56
C PRO A 178 6.26 8.91 -32.95
N ARG A 179 5.45 9.90 -32.58
CA ARG A 179 5.90 11.17 -31.97
C ARG A 179 6.07 11.09 -30.46
N GLY A 180 5.52 10.07 -29.80
CA GLY A 180 5.64 9.85 -28.36
C GLY A 180 6.77 8.88 -28.05
N GLY A 181 8.00 9.35 -28.21
CA GLY A 181 9.20 8.58 -27.86
C GLY A 181 9.37 8.47 -26.35
N ARG A 182 9.97 7.37 -25.90
CA ARG A 182 10.44 7.22 -24.52
C ARG A 182 11.45 8.33 -24.24
N SER A 183 11.23 9.15 -23.21
CA SER A 183 12.26 10.09 -22.78
C SER A 183 13.49 9.26 -22.40
N GLY A 184 14.67 9.62 -22.92
CA GLY A 184 15.87 8.77 -22.84
C GLY A 184 16.35 8.44 -21.42
N SER A 185 15.75 9.04 -20.39
CA SER A 185 15.95 8.69 -18.98
C SER A 185 14.84 7.77 -18.50
N ASN A 186 15.13 6.47 -18.35
CA ASN A 186 14.23 5.60 -17.57
C ASN A 186 14.14 6.17 -16.16
N GLY A 187 12.93 6.51 -15.70
CA GLY A 187 12.75 6.94 -14.31
C GLY A 187 13.40 5.94 -13.34
N PRO A 188 14.13 6.43 -12.32
CA PRO A 188 14.95 5.59 -11.47
C PRO A 188 14.09 4.66 -10.63
N VAL A 189 14.45 3.37 -10.61
CA VAL A 189 13.86 2.39 -9.70
C VAL A 189 14.57 2.51 -8.37
N SER A 190 13.82 2.84 -7.32
CA SER A 190 14.37 3.12 -6.01
C SER A 190 14.22 1.95 -5.03
N LEU A 191 13.51 0.88 -5.39
CA LEU A 191 13.30 -0.29 -4.53
C LEU A 191 13.60 -1.59 -5.28
N ALA A 192 14.41 -2.46 -4.68
CA ALA A 192 14.71 -3.78 -5.23
C ALA A 192 14.81 -4.84 -4.11
N VAL A 193 14.62 -6.11 -4.50
CA VAL A 193 14.89 -7.25 -3.62
C VAL A 193 16.40 -7.48 -3.60
N ALA A 194 16.96 -7.52 -2.39
CA ALA A 194 18.38 -7.68 -2.13
C ALA A 194 18.64 -8.98 -1.36
N ILE A 195 19.74 -9.65 -1.70
CA ILE A 195 20.13 -10.94 -1.14
C ILE A 195 21.59 -10.88 -0.68
N GLN A 196 21.85 -11.38 0.52
CA GLN A 196 23.21 -11.64 1.02
C GLN A 196 23.34 -13.09 1.49
N ALA A 197 24.48 -13.73 1.23
CA ALA A 197 24.75 -15.06 1.76
C ALA A 197 25.26 -15.00 3.21
N MET A 198 24.65 -15.74 4.13
CA MET A 198 25.11 -15.90 5.51
C MET A 198 25.50 -17.36 5.77
N THR A 199 26.65 -17.55 6.41
CA THR A 199 27.13 -18.89 6.79
C THR A 199 26.44 -19.35 8.09
N ARG A 200 25.88 -20.55 8.09
CA ARG A 200 25.10 -21.16 9.17
C ARG A 200 25.60 -22.56 9.52
N SER A 201 25.17 -23.03 10.69
CA SER A 201 25.45 -24.36 11.25
C SER A 201 24.26 -24.83 12.09
N PHE A 202 23.96 -26.13 12.04
CA PHE A 202 22.89 -26.76 12.83
C PHE A 202 23.21 -26.88 14.31
N ASP A 203 24.50 -26.98 14.65
CA ASP A 203 24.95 -27.11 16.04
C ASP A 203 24.55 -25.88 16.87
N LYS A 204 24.32 -24.75 16.22
CA LYS A 204 23.86 -23.51 16.85
C LYS A 204 22.36 -23.46 17.10
N HIS A 205 21.55 -24.25 16.38
CA HIS A 205 20.07 -24.22 16.46
C HIS A 205 19.50 -25.64 16.28
N PRO A 206 19.52 -26.49 17.33
CA PRO A 206 19.07 -27.87 17.24
C PRO A 206 17.54 -28.01 17.04
N ALA A 207 16.77 -26.96 17.33
CA ALA A 207 15.31 -26.95 17.20
C ALA A 207 14.83 -27.07 15.74
N VAL A 208 15.66 -26.69 14.76
CA VAL A 208 15.29 -26.74 13.34
C VAL A 208 16.30 -27.57 12.57
N ASN A 209 15.83 -28.74 12.13
CA ASN A 209 16.62 -29.63 11.30
C ASN A 209 16.67 -29.17 9.83
N ARG A 210 15.84 -28.21 9.40
CA ARG A 210 15.78 -27.75 8.00
C ARG A 210 16.66 -26.53 7.73
N PRO A 211 17.25 -26.39 6.53
CA PRO A 211 17.92 -25.14 6.17
C PRO A 211 16.90 -24.00 6.13
N TYR A 212 17.31 -22.82 6.56
CA TYR A 212 16.41 -21.66 6.63
C TYR A 212 17.11 -20.38 6.20
N ALA A 213 16.38 -19.54 5.48
CA ALA A 213 16.75 -18.15 5.22
C ALA A 213 16.32 -17.25 6.37
N SER A 214 16.94 -16.08 6.49
CA SER A 214 16.51 -15.04 7.45
C SER A 214 15.99 -13.80 6.74
N THR A 215 15.00 -13.19 7.35
CA THR A 215 14.53 -11.85 7.02
C THR A 215 13.96 -11.22 8.30
N THR A 216 13.36 -10.04 8.19
CA THR A 216 12.61 -9.41 9.28
C THR A 216 11.12 -9.41 8.94
N ILE A 217 10.27 -9.30 9.96
CA ILE A 217 8.82 -9.26 9.73
C ILE A 217 8.41 -8.11 8.80
N CYS A 218 9.06 -6.94 8.89
CA CYS A 218 8.77 -5.82 8.00
C CYS A 218 9.12 -6.14 6.54
N HIS A 219 10.31 -6.70 6.29
CA HIS A 219 10.71 -7.11 4.95
C HIS A 219 9.87 -8.26 4.41
N MET A 220 9.34 -9.15 5.26
CA MET A 220 8.39 -10.18 4.83
C MET A 220 7.09 -9.54 4.32
N ILE A 221 6.53 -8.58 5.05
CA ILE A 221 5.32 -7.85 4.64
C ILE A 221 5.56 -7.10 3.32
N GLU A 222 6.69 -6.40 3.21
CA GLU A 222 7.10 -5.67 2.00
C GLU A 222 7.31 -6.62 0.80
N LEU A 223 7.95 -7.77 1.03
CA LEU A 223 8.22 -8.79 0.02
C LEU A 223 6.93 -9.39 -0.53
N CYS A 224 5.96 -9.69 0.35
CA CYS A 224 4.63 -10.11 -0.08
C CYS A 224 4.00 -9.07 -1.01
N ALA A 225 4.01 -7.80 -0.60
CA ALA A 225 3.40 -6.73 -1.38
C ALA A 225 4.01 -6.59 -2.77
N VAL A 226 5.35 -6.54 -2.90
CA VAL A 226 6.00 -6.41 -4.22
C VAL A 226 5.75 -7.61 -5.13
N LEU A 227 5.58 -8.81 -4.57
CA LEU A 227 5.22 -10.02 -5.33
C LEU A 227 3.73 -10.08 -5.70
N GLY A 228 2.91 -9.11 -5.26
CA GLY A 228 1.46 -9.09 -5.47
C GLY A 228 0.70 -10.07 -4.57
N ILE A 229 1.26 -10.37 -3.39
CA ILE A 229 0.67 -11.24 -2.37
C ILE A 229 0.10 -10.34 -1.27
N TYR A 230 -1.17 -10.52 -0.94
CA TYR A 230 -1.83 -9.76 0.12
C TYR A 230 -2.19 -10.66 1.31
N TRP A 231 -2.30 -10.05 2.48
CA TRP A 231 -2.59 -10.76 3.72
C TRP A 231 -4.09 -11.09 3.83
N LYS A 232 -4.41 -12.34 4.18
CA LYS A 232 -5.76 -12.79 4.51
C LYS A 232 -5.97 -12.94 6.00
N GLU A 233 -4.92 -13.33 6.70
CA GLU A 233 -4.90 -13.49 8.14
C GLU A 233 -3.55 -12.96 8.64
N PHE A 234 -3.60 -12.06 9.61
CA PHE A 234 -2.43 -11.48 10.25
C PHE A 234 -2.71 -11.41 11.75
N ASP A 235 -2.72 -12.57 12.40
CA ASP A 235 -3.01 -12.69 13.82
C ASP A 235 -1.71 -12.84 14.61
N ARG A 236 -1.31 -11.75 15.27
CA ARG A 236 -0.13 -11.72 16.14
C ARG A 236 -0.35 -12.41 17.48
N GLY A 237 -1.59 -12.46 17.97
CA GLY A 237 -1.89 -13.05 19.28
C GLY A 237 -1.73 -14.56 19.26
N ASN A 238 -2.14 -15.19 18.16
CA ASN A 238 -2.03 -16.64 17.96
C ASN A 238 -0.87 -17.06 17.06
N ASP A 239 0.03 -16.13 16.70
CA ASP A 239 1.12 -16.34 15.75
C ASP A 239 0.68 -17.04 14.46
N LYS A 240 -0.46 -16.62 13.88
CA LYS A 240 -1.05 -17.23 12.70
C LYS A 240 -1.09 -16.24 11.54
N TYR A 241 -0.34 -16.57 10.50
CA TYR A 241 -0.13 -15.68 9.37
C TYR A 241 -0.47 -16.41 8.06
N ARG A 242 -1.31 -15.79 7.22
CA ARG A 242 -1.69 -16.32 5.91
C ARG A 242 -1.76 -15.21 4.89
N ALA A 243 -1.02 -15.34 3.80
CA ALA A 243 -1.09 -14.44 2.65
C ALA A 243 -1.28 -15.24 1.37
N GLU A 244 -2.00 -14.67 0.41
CA GLU A 244 -2.20 -15.27 -0.91
C GLU A 244 -2.32 -14.16 -1.96
N GLY A 245 -1.88 -14.42 -3.18
CA GLY A 245 -1.98 -13.46 -4.26
C GLY A 245 -1.00 -13.76 -5.38
N ASN A 246 -1.33 -13.30 -6.59
CA ASN A 246 -0.51 -13.48 -7.78
C ASN A 246 0.05 -14.91 -8.00
N GLY A 247 -0.72 -15.94 -7.66
CA GLY A 247 -0.31 -17.35 -7.82
C GLY A 247 0.60 -17.91 -6.73
N TYR A 248 0.84 -17.16 -5.65
CA TYR A 248 1.61 -17.58 -4.49
C TYR A 248 0.76 -17.64 -3.22
N SER A 249 1.21 -18.45 -2.28
CA SER A 249 0.67 -18.55 -0.92
C SER A 249 1.81 -18.53 0.09
N LEU A 250 1.59 -17.87 1.21
CA LEU A 250 2.52 -17.81 2.33
C LEU A 250 1.78 -18.21 3.60
N PHE A 251 2.40 -19.11 4.36
CA PHE A 251 1.91 -19.56 5.66
C PHE A 251 2.98 -19.28 6.71
N GLY A 252 2.60 -18.69 7.83
CA GLY A 252 3.50 -18.41 8.94
C GLY A 252 2.94 -18.90 10.26
N ASN A 253 3.82 -19.50 11.06
CA ASN A 253 3.50 -19.96 12.41
C ASN A 253 4.74 -19.86 13.32
N ARG A 254 4.51 -19.86 14.63
CA ARG A 254 5.61 -19.97 15.60
C ARG A 254 6.07 -21.42 15.75
N VAL A 255 7.38 -21.61 15.78
CA VAL A 255 8.06 -22.85 16.13
C VAL A 255 8.78 -22.65 17.46
N SER A 256 8.50 -23.53 18.44
CA SER A 256 9.10 -23.47 19.77
C SER A 256 10.64 -23.43 19.69
N ASP A 257 11.25 -22.59 20.52
CA ASP A 257 12.71 -22.38 20.62
C ASP A 257 13.42 -21.91 19.34
N PHE A 258 12.68 -21.59 18.29
CA PHE A 258 13.23 -21.06 17.04
C PHE A 258 12.65 -19.70 16.65
N GLY A 259 11.33 -19.51 16.79
CA GLY A 259 10.66 -18.24 16.48
C GLY A 259 9.65 -18.36 15.33
N LEU A 260 9.41 -17.25 14.64
CA LEU A 260 8.44 -17.18 13.55
C LEU A 260 9.01 -17.75 12.26
N VAL A 261 8.32 -18.75 11.71
CA VAL A 261 8.72 -19.47 10.51
C VAL A 261 7.65 -19.32 9.44
N PHE A 262 8.08 -19.04 8.22
CA PHE A 262 7.24 -18.90 7.04
C PHE A 262 7.58 -19.99 6.01
N SER A 263 6.55 -20.50 5.36
CA SER A 263 6.65 -21.45 4.24
C SER A 263 5.98 -20.84 3.01
N PHE A 264 6.73 -20.77 1.91
CA PHE A 264 6.28 -20.18 0.66
C PHE A 264 5.87 -21.27 -0.35
N GLU A 265 4.68 -21.15 -0.91
CA GLU A 265 4.13 -22.09 -1.88
C GLU A 265 3.74 -21.38 -3.17
N LYS A 266 3.87 -22.08 -4.29
CA LYS A 266 3.45 -21.62 -5.62
C LYS A 266 2.33 -22.52 -6.16
N PRO A 267 1.08 -22.34 -5.69
CA PRO A 267 -0.06 -23.12 -6.20
C PRO A 267 -0.54 -22.66 -7.58
N GLY A 268 -0.19 -21.44 -8.02
CA GLY A 268 -0.71 -20.84 -9.24
C GLY A 268 0.36 -20.27 -10.17
N TRP A 269 -0.14 -19.58 -11.20
CA TRP A 269 0.69 -18.98 -12.25
C TRP A 269 0.82 -17.48 -12.01
N PRO A 270 2.01 -16.99 -11.61
CA PRO A 270 2.23 -15.57 -11.39
C PRO A 270 2.27 -14.81 -12.70
N ARG A 271 1.76 -13.58 -12.66
CA ARG A 271 1.83 -12.61 -13.75
C ARG A 271 2.43 -11.33 -13.20
N PHE A 272 3.43 -10.78 -13.87
CA PHE A 272 4.11 -9.56 -13.46
C PHE A 272 4.09 -8.54 -14.61
N GLY A 273 2.89 -8.21 -15.07
CA GLY A 273 2.67 -7.20 -16.11
C GLY A 273 2.00 -5.98 -15.52
N LYS A 274 0.75 -5.74 -15.92
CA LYS A 274 -0.11 -4.65 -15.41
C LYS A 274 -0.24 -4.63 -13.87
N ASN A 275 -0.17 -5.79 -13.22
CA ASN A 275 -0.28 -5.97 -11.77
C ASN A 275 1.07 -5.91 -11.03
N ARG A 276 2.17 -5.54 -11.70
CA ARG A 276 3.46 -5.29 -11.04
C ARG A 276 3.30 -4.05 -10.16
N VAL A 277 3.57 -4.22 -8.87
CA VAL A 277 3.65 -3.10 -7.93
C VAL A 277 4.78 -2.16 -8.35
N ILE A 278 4.52 -0.86 -8.36
CA ILE A 278 5.51 0.16 -8.69
C ILE A 278 6.72 0.02 -7.75
N PRO A 279 7.97 -0.03 -8.27
CA PRO A 279 9.14 -0.28 -7.44
C PRO A 279 9.73 1.02 -6.86
N THR A 280 8.96 1.71 -6.01
CA THR A 280 9.38 2.90 -5.26
C THR A 280 9.56 2.62 -3.77
N ARG A 281 10.39 3.40 -3.06
CA ARG A 281 10.66 3.20 -1.63
C ARG A 281 9.43 3.43 -0.77
N GLU A 282 8.60 4.39 -1.17
CA GLU A 282 7.35 4.79 -0.50
C GLU A 282 6.33 3.65 -0.42
N VAL A 283 6.42 2.66 -1.31
CA VAL A 283 5.60 1.43 -1.27
C VAL A 283 5.76 0.69 0.04
N LYS A 284 6.92 0.80 0.71
CA LYS A 284 7.12 0.20 2.03
C LYS A 284 6.14 0.76 3.05
N GLU A 285 5.91 2.07 3.07
CA GLU A 285 4.96 2.72 3.99
C GLU A 285 3.52 2.29 3.70
N LEU A 286 3.14 2.18 2.41
CA LEU A 286 1.82 1.72 1.99
C LEU A 286 1.49 0.33 2.55
N CYS A 287 2.47 -0.56 2.62
CA CYS A 287 2.31 -1.90 3.19
C CYS A 287 1.89 -1.88 4.66
N PHE A 288 2.14 -0.77 5.38
CA PHE A 288 1.80 -0.58 6.79
C PHE A 288 0.59 0.34 6.98
N GLY A 289 -0.07 0.75 5.90
CA GLY A 289 -1.26 1.60 5.94
C GLY A 289 -0.94 3.08 5.97
N ASN A 290 0.31 3.44 5.67
CA ASN A 290 0.78 4.82 5.67
C ASN A 290 0.97 5.30 4.23
N ALA A 291 0.53 6.53 3.92
CA ALA A 291 0.73 7.13 2.60
C ALA A 291 1.34 8.53 2.72
N PRO A 292 2.47 8.82 2.06
CA PRO A 292 3.06 10.16 2.10
C PRO A 292 2.14 11.19 1.42
N THR A 293 2.06 12.39 2.00
CA THR A 293 1.27 13.49 1.42
C THR A 293 2.10 14.34 0.45
N LEU A 294 1.42 15.17 -0.34
CA LEU A 294 2.04 16.20 -1.18
C LEU A 294 2.84 17.25 -0.39
N TYR A 295 2.61 17.37 0.93
CA TYR A 295 3.36 18.27 1.81
C TYR A 295 4.68 17.70 2.33
N ARG A 296 4.92 16.39 2.20
CA ARG A 296 6.20 15.78 2.60
C ARG A 296 7.22 15.95 1.47
N PRO A 297 8.40 16.53 1.71
CA PRO A 297 9.51 16.52 0.75
C PRO A 297 10.06 15.11 0.53
N ARG A 298 10.58 14.80 -0.67
CA ARG A 298 11.19 13.48 -0.96
C ARG A 298 12.47 13.20 -0.18
N GLU A 299 13.13 14.24 0.34
CA GLU A 299 14.35 14.11 1.16
C GLU A 299 14.07 13.44 2.52
N ASP A 300 12.87 13.63 3.05
CA ASP A 300 12.40 13.06 4.32
C ASP A 300 12.16 11.54 4.22
N ASP A 301 12.05 10.99 3.01
CA ASP A 301 11.76 9.57 2.76
C ASP A 301 12.90 8.63 3.25
N LYS A 302 14.05 9.20 3.65
CA LYS A 302 15.15 8.45 4.29
C LYS A 302 14.77 7.92 5.67
N TYR A 303 13.82 8.57 6.35
CA TYR A 303 13.43 8.29 7.74
C TYR A 303 12.10 7.52 7.84
N TRP A 304 11.62 6.92 6.74
CA TRP A 304 10.33 6.23 6.69
C TRP A 304 10.14 5.11 7.75
N GLY A 305 11.23 4.51 8.23
CA GLY A 305 11.21 3.43 9.21
C GLY A 305 11.15 3.89 10.66
N GLU A 306 11.14 5.22 10.90
CA GLU A 306 10.97 5.78 12.24
C GLU A 306 9.49 5.73 12.64
N PRO A 307 9.17 5.42 13.91
CA PRO A 307 7.79 5.35 14.33
C PRO A 307 7.14 6.74 14.28
N ILE A 308 5.90 6.78 13.81
CA ILE A 308 5.12 8.01 13.69
C ILE A 308 4.49 8.28 15.05
N TYR A 309 5.17 9.05 15.91
CA TYR A 309 4.68 9.31 17.27
C TYR A 309 3.65 10.44 17.32
N GLU A 310 3.74 11.46 16.45
CA GLU A 310 2.79 12.57 16.34
C GLU A 310 3.08 13.36 15.05
N GLN A 311 2.06 13.68 14.25
CA GLN A 311 2.23 14.49 13.04
C GLN A 311 1.65 15.88 13.22
N THR A 312 2.51 16.85 13.55
CA THR A 312 2.10 18.27 13.56
C THR A 312 1.86 18.82 12.15
N GLU A 313 2.54 18.27 11.14
CA GLU A 313 2.55 18.78 9.78
C GLU A 313 1.81 17.92 8.74
N LEU A 314 1.01 16.91 9.12
CA LEU A 314 0.27 16.06 8.17
C LEU A 314 1.15 15.59 6.97
N LYS A 315 2.34 15.07 7.27
CA LYS A 315 3.29 14.55 6.26
C LYS A 315 2.88 13.17 5.74
N THR A 316 2.02 12.46 6.46
CA THR A 316 1.59 11.09 6.15
C THR A 316 0.17 10.84 6.58
N LEU A 317 -0.60 10.20 5.71
CA LEU A 317 -1.94 9.70 6.02
C LEU A 317 -1.81 8.32 6.66
N GLN A 318 -2.44 8.12 7.82
CA GLN A 318 -2.52 6.82 8.49
C GLN A 318 -3.90 6.23 8.22
N LEU A 319 -3.96 5.21 7.36
CA LEU A 319 -5.21 4.69 6.78
C LEU A 319 -5.42 3.19 7.04
N GLY A 320 -4.54 2.57 7.83
CA GLY A 320 -4.48 1.12 7.99
C GLY A 320 -5.63 0.51 8.79
N SER A 321 -6.36 1.33 9.54
CA SER A 321 -7.50 0.93 10.35
C SER A 321 -8.52 2.08 10.47
N ARG A 322 -9.73 1.76 10.91
CA ARG A 322 -10.79 2.76 11.16
C ARG A 322 -10.35 3.86 12.15
N THR A 323 -9.61 3.48 13.19
CA THR A 323 -9.09 4.41 14.20
C THR A 323 -8.05 5.35 13.59
N GLU A 324 -7.07 4.81 12.86
CA GLU A 324 -6.04 5.62 12.18
C GLU A 324 -6.67 6.58 11.14
N ILE A 325 -7.72 6.14 10.43
CA ILE A 325 -8.47 7.02 9.51
C ILE A 325 -9.13 8.17 10.28
N ALA A 326 -9.76 7.89 11.42
CA ALA A 326 -10.37 8.92 12.25
C ALA A 326 -9.33 9.92 12.79
N GLU A 327 -8.15 9.45 13.21
CA GLU A 327 -7.01 10.29 13.64
C GLU A 327 -6.48 11.17 12.49
N THR A 328 -6.40 10.61 11.28
CA THR A 328 -6.01 11.36 10.06
C THR A 328 -7.02 12.46 9.76
N LEU A 329 -8.32 12.18 9.86
CA LEU A 329 -9.37 13.19 9.68
C LEU A 329 -9.31 14.28 10.76
N ASN A 330 -8.98 13.91 11.99
CA ASN A 330 -8.78 14.86 13.07
C ASN A 330 -7.55 15.76 12.81
N SER A 331 -6.49 15.21 12.22
CA SER A 331 -5.30 15.96 11.78
C SER A 331 -5.60 16.93 10.63
N ILE A 332 -6.60 16.63 9.80
CA ILE A 332 -7.18 17.53 8.78
C ILE A 332 -8.13 18.59 9.41
N ARG A 333 -8.36 18.50 10.73
CA ARG A 333 -9.25 19.35 11.55
C ARG A 333 -10.74 19.11 11.31
N CYS A 334 -11.14 17.93 10.80
CA CYS A 334 -12.55 17.56 10.72
C CYS A 334 -13.19 17.49 12.11
N ASN A 335 -14.49 17.82 12.20
CA ASN A 335 -15.23 17.77 13.46
C ASN A 335 -15.46 16.32 13.96
N GLU A 336 -15.85 16.20 15.23
CA GLU A 336 -16.07 14.90 15.88
C GLU A 336 -17.17 14.07 15.20
N LEU A 337 -18.21 14.70 14.67
CA LEU A 337 -19.27 13.99 13.93
C LEU A 337 -18.72 13.26 12.70
N THR A 338 -17.75 13.88 12.02
CA THR A 338 -17.11 13.35 10.82
C THR A 338 -16.14 12.22 11.16
N THR A 339 -15.38 12.34 12.25
CA THR A 339 -14.47 11.27 12.70
C THR A 339 -15.25 10.06 13.25
N GLN A 340 -16.42 10.29 13.85
CA GLN A 340 -17.34 9.23 14.28
C GLN A 340 -17.85 8.38 13.12
N CYS A 341 -17.92 8.89 11.88
CA CYS A 341 -18.32 8.08 10.71
C CYS A 341 -17.42 6.88 10.45
N TYR A 342 -16.17 6.89 10.93
CA TYR A 342 -15.25 5.75 10.83
C TYR A 342 -15.14 4.95 12.12
N SER A 343 -15.35 5.61 13.27
CA SER A 343 -15.29 4.98 14.60
C SER A 343 -16.53 4.12 14.90
N ASP A 344 -17.71 4.55 14.47
CA ASP A 344 -18.97 3.81 14.62
C ASP A 344 -19.26 2.92 13.38
N PRO A 345 -19.31 1.59 13.53
CA PRO A 345 -19.64 0.68 12.43
C PRO A 345 -21.03 0.89 11.81
N SER A 346 -21.96 1.54 12.51
CA SER A 346 -23.31 1.82 12.02
C SER A 346 -23.35 2.92 10.96
N LYS A 347 -22.34 3.80 10.95
CA LYS A 347 -22.27 4.95 10.06
C LYS A 347 -21.75 4.55 8.68
N LYS A 348 -22.34 5.17 7.65
CA LYS A 348 -21.95 4.98 6.26
C LYS A 348 -20.79 5.93 5.92
N HIS A 349 -19.87 5.47 5.09
CA HIS A 349 -18.68 6.21 4.64
C HIS A 349 -18.38 5.97 3.16
N VAL A 350 -19.37 5.46 2.43
CA VAL A 350 -19.27 5.06 1.02
C VAL A 350 -20.47 5.66 0.28
N HIS A 351 -20.21 6.42 -0.78
CA HIS A 351 -21.20 6.73 -1.81
C HIS A 351 -21.08 5.70 -2.96
N LEU A 352 -20.18 5.97 -3.90
CA LEU A 352 -19.74 5.18 -5.04
C LEU A 352 -18.46 4.40 -4.72
N PHE A 353 -17.55 5.01 -3.95
CA PHE A 353 -16.36 4.41 -3.37
C PHE A 353 -16.12 4.99 -1.97
N PRO A 354 -15.28 4.37 -1.11
CA PRO A 354 -15.03 4.87 0.24
C PRO A 354 -14.40 6.28 0.23
N VAL A 355 -14.96 7.20 1.01
CA VAL A 355 -14.55 8.63 1.03
C VAL A 355 -13.07 8.81 1.39
N VAL A 356 -12.48 7.88 2.14
CA VAL A 356 -11.04 7.88 2.44
C VAL A 356 -10.15 7.83 1.17
N PHE A 357 -10.63 7.24 0.06
CA PHE A 357 -9.91 7.29 -1.21
C PHE A 357 -9.99 8.66 -1.88
N GLU A 358 -10.96 9.51 -1.53
CA GLU A 358 -10.93 10.93 -1.91
C GLU A 358 -9.80 11.64 -1.18
N VAL A 359 -9.67 11.44 0.14
CA VAL A 359 -8.57 11.99 0.93
C VAL A 359 -7.23 11.55 0.37
N LEU A 360 -7.09 10.26 0.07
CA LEU A 360 -5.87 9.71 -0.52
C LEU A 360 -5.59 10.29 -1.91
N GLY A 361 -6.60 10.47 -2.77
CA GLY A 361 -6.42 11.10 -4.09
C GLY A 361 -6.16 12.61 -4.03
N MET A 362 -6.73 13.31 -3.05
CA MET A 362 -6.59 14.76 -2.87
C MET A 362 -5.25 15.14 -2.22
N LEU A 363 -4.73 14.33 -1.28
CA LEU A 363 -3.51 14.65 -0.53
C LEU A 363 -2.33 13.71 -0.79
N GLY A 364 -2.56 12.47 -1.22
CA GLY A 364 -1.52 11.47 -1.39
C GLY A 364 -0.54 11.84 -2.51
N ARG A 365 0.75 11.61 -2.28
CA ARG A 365 1.80 11.84 -3.29
C ARG A 365 1.59 10.90 -4.49
N PRO A 366 1.76 11.35 -5.74
CA PRO A 366 1.82 10.44 -6.88
C PRO A 366 3.07 9.55 -6.79
N LEU A 367 2.88 8.24 -6.92
CA LEU A 367 3.96 7.26 -6.86
C LEU A 367 4.38 6.74 -8.24
N HIS A 368 3.70 7.16 -9.30
CA HIS A 368 4.01 6.78 -10.68
C HIS A 368 5.44 7.20 -11.02
N ILE A 369 6.19 6.33 -11.69
CA ILE A 369 7.52 6.65 -12.19
C ILE A 369 7.37 7.07 -13.65
N MET A 370 7.79 8.30 -13.97
CA MET A 370 7.80 8.77 -15.36
C MET A 370 8.53 7.78 -16.27
N ASP A 371 7.98 7.60 -17.47
CA ASP A 371 8.45 6.68 -18.50
C ASP A 371 8.33 5.19 -18.16
N ARG A 372 7.55 4.83 -17.12
CA ARG A 372 7.24 3.44 -16.78
C ARG A 372 5.74 3.19 -16.73
N PRO A 373 5.22 2.11 -17.35
CA PRO A 373 3.79 1.86 -17.45
C PRO A 373 3.15 1.21 -16.19
N PHE A 374 3.78 1.33 -15.02
CA PHE A 374 3.30 0.68 -13.80
C PHE A 374 2.34 1.59 -13.03
N THR A 375 1.17 1.05 -12.67
CA THR A 375 0.12 1.79 -11.94
C THR A 375 -0.24 1.15 -10.61
N TYR A 376 0.16 -0.11 -10.39
CA TYR A 376 -0.29 -0.91 -9.25
C TYR A 376 0.42 -0.53 -7.94
N LEU A 377 -0.34 -0.42 -6.86
CA LEU A 377 0.14 -0.15 -5.50
C LEU A 377 -0.44 -1.16 -4.50
N PRO A 378 0.23 -1.43 -3.38
CA PRO A 378 -0.40 -2.06 -2.23
C PRO A 378 -1.48 -1.13 -1.67
N ASN A 379 -2.61 -1.68 -1.25
CA ASN A 379 -3.70 -0.88 -0.70
C ASN A 379 -3.38 -0.44 0.75
N PRO A 380 -3.18 0.86 1.04
CA PRO A 380 -2.92 1.31 2.40
C PRO A 380 -4.18 1.36 3.26
N VAL A 381 -5.36 1.11 2.69
CA VAL A 381 -6.65 1.31 3.34
C VAL A 381 -7.28 -0.03 3.73
N CYS A 382 -7.96 -0.08 4.87
CA CYS A 382 -8.73 -1.25 5.30
C CYS A 382 -10.03 -1.50 4.50
N PHE A 383 -10.25 -0.78 3.40
CA PHE A 383 -11.44 -0.86 2.55
C PHE A 383 -11.08 -1.14 1.09
N PRO A 384 -11.92 -1.88 0.34
CA PRO A 384 -11.66 -2.15 -1.06
C PRO A 384 -11.96 -0.93 -1.94
N LEU A 385 -11.09 -0.66 -2.92
CA LEU A 385 -11.42 0.22 -4.05
C LEU A 385 -11.90 -0.63 -5.24
N ASN A 386 -13.20 -0.68 -5.46
CA ASN A 386 -13.77 -1.47 -6.56
C ASN A 386 -14.05 -0.60 -7.81
N LYS A 387 -13.06 -0.49 -8.69
CA LYS A 387 -13.22 0.19 -10.00
C LYS A 387 -14.12 -0.55 -10.99
N GLN A 388 -14.69 -1.70 -10.64
CA GLN A 388 -15.77 -2.31 -11.43
C GLN A 388 -17.13 -1.64 -11.14
N ALA A 389 -17.25 -0.94 -10.01
CA ALA A 389 -18.46 -0.25 -9.61
C ALA A 389 -18.55 1.18 -10.18
N PHE A 390 -17.43 1.75 -10.60
CA PHE A 390 -17.33 3.10 -11.16
C PHE A 390 -16.12 3.29 -12.06
N SER A 391 -16.21 4.27 -12.96
CA SER A 391 -15.17 4.63 -13.92
C SER A 391 -14.52 5.98 -13.59
N PRO A 392 -13.23 6.00 -13.21
CA PRO A 392 -12.48 7.26 -13.08
C PRO A 392 -12.40 8.05 -14.40
N ARG A 393 -12.48 7.38 -15.57
CA ARG A 393 -12.49 8.04 -16.88
C ARG A 393 -13.79 8.80 -17.12
N ARG A 394 -14.93 8.18 -16.81
CA ARG A 394 -16.23 8.88 -16.87
C ARG A 394 -16.28 10.01 -15.85
N LEU A 395 -15.71 9.81 -14.67
CA LEU A 395 -15.59 10.87 -13.66
C LEU A 395 -14.81 12.07 -14.21
N LEU A 396 -13.68 11.85 -14.92
CA LEU A 396 -12.94 12.94 -15.57
C LEU A 396 -13.74 13.64 -16.68
N ALA A 397 -14.45 12.88 -17.52
CA ALA A 397 -15.31 13.44 -18.57
C ALA A 397 -16.43 14.31 -18.00
N GLU A 398 -17.10 13.81 -16.96
CA GLU A 398 -18.19 14.51 -16.27
C GLU A 398 -17.71 15.74 -15.49
N PHE A 399 -16.45 15.75 -15.02
CA PHE A 399 -15.81 16.89 -14.36
C PHE A 399 -15.50 17.97 -15.38
N GLN A 400 -14.82 17.61 -16.47
CA GLN A 400 -14.44 18.52 -17.56
C GLN A 400 -15.67 19.16 -18.20
N MET A 401 -16.71 18.38 -18.50
CA MET A 401 -17.95 18.91 -19.07
C MET A 401 -18.56 20.00 -18.18
N ARG A 402 -18.67 19.77 -16.87
CA ARG A 402 -19.26 20.74 -15.92
C ARG A 402 -18.40 21.99 -15.76
N LEU A 403 -17.09 21.82 -15.61
CA LEU A 403 -16.17 22.94 -15.47
C LEU A 403 -16.19 23.81 -16.74
N HIS A 404 -16.19 23.18 -17.92
CA HIS A 404 -16.23 23.88 -19.19
C HIS A 404 -17.56 24.63 -19.42
N GLU A 405 -18.69 24.00 -19.09
CA GLU A 405 -20.02 24.65 -19.16
C GLU A 405 -20.08 25.93 -18.31
N GLU A 406 -19.53 25.89 -17.09
CA GLU A 406 -19.44 27.07 -16.24
C GLU A 406 -18.48 28.13 -16.80
N MET A 407 -17.37 27.73 -17.42
CA MET A 407 -16.40 28.66 -18.00
C MET A 407 -16.91 29.40 -19.25
N VAL A 408 -17.73 28.74 -20.06
CA VAL A 408 -18.28 29.29 -21.31
C VAL A 408 -19.61 30.04 -21.07
N SER A 409 -20.19 29.92 -19.89
CA SER A 409 -21.49 30.51 -19.57
C SER A 409 -21.52 32.04 -19.75
N PRO A 410 -22.42 32.59 -20.59
CA PRO A 410 -22.46 34.02 -20.94
C PRO A 410 -22.89 34.94 -19.79
N ASN A 411 -23.33 34.36 -18.66
CA ASN A 411 -23.77 35.08 -17.48
C ASN A 411 -22.64 35.36 -16.46
N ASN A 412 -21.41 34.88 -16.69
CA ASN A 412 -20.28 35.18 -15.80
C ASN A 412 -19.76 36.60 -16.06
N GLN A 413 -20.14 37.55 -15.20
CA GLN A 413 -19.62 38.92 -15.26
C GLN A 413 -18.14 39.00 -14.84
N THR A 414 -17.63 37.99 -14.13
CA THR A 414 -16.26 37.86 -13.64
C THR A 414 -15.41 36.98 -14.56
N LYS A 415 -14.22 37.45 -14.94
CA LYS A 415 -13.25 36.62 -15.69
C LYS A 415 -12.80 35.44 -14.81
N PRO A 416 -12.85 34.18 -15.31
CA PRO A 416 -12.32 33.04 -14.58
C PRO A 416 -10.84 33.22 -14.27
N GLU A 417 -10.42 32.84 -13.06
CA GLU A 417 -9.03 32.83 -12.61
C GLU A 417 -8.17 31.99 -13.56
N ASP A 418 -6.93 32.43 -13.82
CA ASP A 418 -6.04 31.75 -14.77
C ASP A 418 -5.75 30.30 -14.37
N ALA A 419 -5.70 30.01 -13.07
CA ALA A 419 -5.54 28.66 -12.55
C ALA A 419 -6.73 27.76 -12.89
N LEU A 420 -7.96 28.27 -12.84
CA LEU A 420 -9.15 27.50 -13.21
C LEU A 420 -9.16 27.18 -14.71
N ARG A 421 -8.71 28.12 -15.56
CA ARG A 421 -8.53 27.89 -17.00
C ARG A 421 -7.47 26.83 -17.29
N ARG A 422 -6.39 26.81 -16.51
CA ARG A 422 -5.35 25.77 -16.61
C ARG A 422 -5.94 24.39 -16.29
N ILE A 423 -6.75 24.28 -15.23
CA ILE A 423 -7.42 23.02 -14.86
C ILE A 423 -8.33 22.52 -16.00
N ASP A 424 -9.15 23.40 -16.59
CA ASP A 424 -10.02 23.04 -17.73
C ASP A 424 -9.24 22.59 -18.96
N SER A 425 -8.13 23.27 -19.27
CA SER A 425 -7.22 22.89 -20.36
C SER A 425 -6.63 21.50 -20.12
N LEU A 426 -6.10 21.24 -18.92
CA LEU A 426 -5.53 19.94 -18.56
C LEU A 426 -6.58 18.83 -18.64
N ALA A 427 -7.79 19.08 -18.13
CA ALA A 427 -8.89 18.11 -18.18
C ALA A 427 -9.34 17.82 -19.62
N THR A 428 -9.40 18.86 -20.46
CA THR A 428 -9.73 18.73 -21.89
C THR A 428 -8.66 17.93 -22.63
N ASP A 429 -7.38 18.22 -22.40
CA ASP A 429 -6.27 17.50 -23.02
C ASP A 429 -6.29 16.01 -22.64
N LEU A 430 -6.51 15.69 -21.36
CA LEU A 430 -6.59 14.30 -20.88
C LEU A 430 -7.82 13.54 -21.43
N ASN A 431 -8.95 14.21 -21.64
CA ASN A 431 -10.14 13.60 -22.22
C ASN A 431 -10.07 13.43 -23.74
N SER A 432 -9.30 14.27 -24.44
CA SER A 432 -9.14 14.21 -25.90
C SER A 432 -8.44 12.93 -26.39
N GLU A 433 -7.64 12.27 -25.53
CA GLU A 433 -6.97 11.02 -25.85
C GLU A 433 -7.92 9.81 -25.69
N GLU A 434 -8.48 9.35 -26.82
CA GLU A 434 -9.50 8.29 -26.87
C GLU A 434 -8.94 6.84 -26.98
N LYS A 435 -9.73 5.89 -26.46
CA LYS A 435 -9.78 4.42 -26.74
C LYS A 435 -8.86 3.42 -26.02
N ASN A 436 -8.35 3.70 -24.84
CA ASN A 436 -7.83 2.61 -24.00
C ASN A 436 -8.90 2.09 -23.04
N THR A 437 -9.10 0.77 -23.00
CA THR A 437 -9.92 0.12 -21.98
C THR A 437 -9.42 0.53 -20.59
N GLU A 438 -10.33 0.74 -19.65
CA GLU A 438 -9.99 1.23 -18.31
C GLU A 438 -8.84 0.45 -17.67
N GLY A 439 -7.80 1.20 -17.28
CA GLY A 439 -6.58 0.69 -16.68
C GLY A 439 -5.58 0.05 -17.65
N ASP A 440 -5.77 0.06 -18.97
CA ASP A 440 -4.73 -0.31 -19.95
C ASP A 440 -4.23 0.92 -20.71
N PHE A 441 -3.81 1.94 -19.97
CA PHE A 441 -3.37 3.21 -20.54
C PHE A 441 -2.00 3.11 -21.21
N SER A 442 -1.79 3.93 -22.24
CA SER A 442 -0.48 4.06 -22.87
C SER A 442 0.51 4.72 -21.87
N PRO A 443 1.81 4.38 -21.95
CA PRO A 443 2.82 5.04 -21.12
C PRO A 443 2.80 6.57 -21.26
N ASN A 444 2.56 7.09 -22.47
CA ASN A 444 2.46 8.53 -22.73
C ASN A 444 1.28 9.18 -21.99
N PHE A 445 0.13 8.52 -21.96
CA PHE A 445 -1.02 9.02 -21.21
C PHE A 445 -0.75 9.03 -19.70
N LEU A 446 -0.06 8.01 -19.18
CA LEU A 446 0.33 7.96 -17.76
C LEU A 446 1.32 9.08 -17.40
N ASN A 447 2.28 9.40 -18.28
CA ASN A 447 3.16 10.54 -18.11
C ASN A 447 2.37 11.86 -18.07
N LYS A 448 1.42 12.07 -18.99
CA LYS A 448 0.55 13.26 -19.00
C LYS A 448 -0.30 13.38 -17.72
N LEU A 449 -0.84 12.27 -17.22
CA LEU A 449 -1.55 12.27 -15.94
C LEU A 449 -0.65 12.69 -14.78
N HIS A 450 0.58 12.18 -14.74
CA HIS A 450 1.55 12.55 -13.72
C HIS A 450 1.93 14.04 -13.84
N GLU A 451 2.19 14.53 -15.05
CA GLU A 451 2.49 15.96 -15.30
C GLU A 451 1.34 16.86 -14.86
N ALA A 452 0.09 16.49 -15.17
CA ALA A 452 -1.09 17.23 -14.72
C ALA A 452 -1.19 17.27 -13.18
N ILE A 453 -0.89 16.17 -12.48
CA ILE A 453 -0.86 16.17 -11.01
C ILE A 453 0.27 17.08 -10.51
N ASP A 454 1.46 17.03 -11.10
CA ASP A 454 2.60 17.87 -10.71
C ASP A 454 2.32 19.37 -10.90
N GLU A 455 1.60 19.76 -11.96
CA GLU A 455 1.17 21.14 -12.16
C GLU A 455 0.20 21.60 -11.07
N ILE A 456 -0.75 20.74 -10.71
CA ILE A 456 -1.71 21.03 -9.65
C ILE A 456 -1.05 21.04 -8.27
N ASP A 457 -0.08 20.16 -8.01
CA ASP A 457 0.70 20.15 -6.76
C ASP A 457 1.49 21.45 -6.61
N LYS A 458 2.07 21.99 -7.69
CA LYS A 458 2.72 23.32 -7.66
C LYS A 458 1.73 24.41 -7.26
N PHE A 459 0.52 24.42 -7.84
CA PHE A 459 -0.53 25.39 -7.49
C PHE A 459 -0.97 25.26 -6.01
N LEU A 460 -1.22 24.04 -5.54
CA LEU A 460 -1.67 23.79 -4.16
C LEU A 460 -0.60 24.12 -3.11
N ILE A 461 0.69 23.88 -3.40
CA ILE A 461 1.78 24.04 -2.44
C ILE A 461 2.43 25.42 -2.51
N LYS A 462 2.68 25.95 -3.71
CA LYS A 462 3.48 27.18 -3.89
C LYS A 462 2.62 28.44 -3.96
N GLU A 463 1.42 28.34 -4.53
CA GLU A 463 0.53 29.48 -4.75
C GLU A 463 -0.50 29.63 -3.61
N ASN A 464 -0.58 28.65 -2.70
CA ASN A 464 -1.56 28.63 -1.62
C ASN A 464 -0.94 28.23 -0.29
N THR A 465 -1.55 28.70 0.79
CA THR A 465 -1.17 28.29 2.14
C THR A 465 -1.85 26.98 2.51
N LYS A 466 -1.07 26.13 3.16
CA LYS A 466 -1.49 24.80 3.60
C LYS A 466 -2.79 24.83 4.41
N ASP A 467 -2.96 25.80 5.31
CA ASP A 467 -4.17 25.93 6.12
C ASP A 467 -5.43 26.17 5.27
N VAL A 468 -5.34 26.96 4.20
CA VAL A 468 -6.48 27.23 3.31
C VAL A 468 -6.86 25.97 2.51
N VAL A 469 -5.86 25.25 1.99
CA VAL A 469 -6.10 24.00 1.24
C VAL A 469 -6.73 22.93 2.15
N LEU A 470 -6.19 22.75 3.35
CA LEU A 470 -6.75 21.81 4.33
C LEU A 470 -8.15 22.21 4.79
N ASP A 471 -8.45 23.50 4.91
CA ASP A 471 -9.80 23.96 5.27
C ASP A 471 -10.83 23.68 4.17
N VAL A 472 -10.48 23.86 2.89
CA VAL A 472 -11.35 23.50 1.76
C VAL A 472 -11.60 21.99 1.75
N LEU A 473 -10.55 21.19 1.91
CA LEU A 473 -10.65 19.72 2.00
C LEU A 473 -11.52 19.28 3.19
N ARG A 474 -11.28 19.87 4.36
CA ARG A 474 -12.04 19.61 5.59
C ARG A 474 -13.53 19.77 5.34
N ARG A 475 -13.95 20.92 4.79
CA ARG A 475 -15.37 21.20 4.52
C ARG A 475 -15.95 20.25 3.48
N HIS A 476 -15.20 19.94 2.42
CA HIS A 476 -15.62 18.93 1.42
C HIS A 476 -15.91 17.58 2.08
N ILE A 477 -14.99 17.07 2.90
CA ILE A 477 -15.16 15.77 3.58
C ILE A 477 -16.35 15.79 4.55
N GLN A 478 -16.50 16.87 5.32
CA GLN A 478 -17.61 17.04 6.27
C GLN A 478 -18.97 16.99 5.54
N GLU A 479 -19.13 17.76 4.45
CA GLU A 479 -20.38 17.79 3.68
C GLU A 479 -20.65 16.46 2.96
N VAL A 480 -19.63 15.81 2.40
CA VAL A 480 -19.80 14.50 1.75
C VAL A 480 -20.25 13.44 2.75
N LEU A 481 -19.60 13.34 3.92
CA LEU A 481 -19.97 12.35 4.94
C LEU A 481 -21.32 12.65 5.58
N LEU A 482 -21.68 13.92 5.73
CA LEU A 482 -23.02 14.32 6.16
C LEU A 482 -24.07 13.83 5.14
N ALA A 483 -23.89 14.16 3.85
CA ALA A 483 -24.80 13.75 2.78
C ALA A 483 -24.94 12.23 2.61
N ILE A 484 -23.92 11.46 2.96
CA ILE A 484 -23.98 9.99 2.96
C ILE A 484 -24.87 9.46 4.10
N ASN A 485 -24.89 10.16 5.24
CA ASN A 485 -25.56 9.71 6.46
C ASN A 485 -26.94 10.35 6.68
N THR A 486 -27.30 11.37 5.91
CA THR A 486 -28.64 11.97 5.93
C THR A 486 -29.57 11.23 4.95
N SER A 487 -30.64 10.59 5.45
CA SER A 487 -31.63 9.95 4.57
C SER A 487 -32.74 10.91 4.15
N ALA A 488 -33.23 10.75 2.92
CA ALA A 488 -34.39 11.48 2.41
C ALA A 488 -35.65 11.38 3.31
N LYS A 489 -35.78 10.33 4.13
CA LYS A 489 -36.91 10.16 5.07
C LYS A 489 -36.74 10.89 6.40
N ASP A 490 -35.51 11.11 6.84
CA ASP A 490 -35.24 11.86 8.08
C ASP A 490 -35.55 13.35 7.88
N ILE A 491 -35.46 13.80 6.63
CA ILE A 491 -35.75 15.16 6.17
C ILE A 491 -37.25 15.47 6.22
N ASP A 492 -38.12 14.51 5.85
CA ASP A 492 -39.57 14.72 5.82
C ASP A 492 -40.20 14.77 7.23
N ASN A 493 -39.50 14.25 8.26
CA ASN A 493 -39.99 14.22 9.64
C ASN A 493 -39.54 15.43 10.49
N ASP A 494 -38.52 16.18 10.06
CA ASP A 494 -37.93 17.28 10.85
C ASP A 494 -38.65 18.64 10.69
N GLY A 495 -39.87 18.63 10.14
CA GLY A 495 -40.77 19.79 10.13
C GLY A 495 -41.26 20.23 11.51
N ASN A 496 -40.97 19.47 12.57
CA ASN A 496 -41.24 19.88 13.94
C ASN A 496 -40.28 19.20 14.94
N THR A 497 -39.55 20.03 15.70
CA THR A 497 -38.94 19.81 17.03
C THR A 497 -37.40 19.64 17.11
N SER A 498 -36.78 20.49 17.94
CA SER A 498 -35.39 20.43 18.41
C SER A 498 -35.04 19.11 19.14
N PRO A 499 -33.75 18.76 19.33
CA PRO A 499 -33.36 17.38 19.62
C PRO A 499 -33.56 17.03 21.09
N THR A 500 -34.29 15.96 21.39
CA THR A 500 -34.20 15.28 22.70
C THR A 500 -34.43 13.77 22.56
N THR A 501 -33.46 13.00 23.07
CA THR A 501 -33.52 11.63 23.62
C THR A 501 -34.53 10.60 23.08
N LEU A 502 -33.97 9.48 22.59
CA LEU A 502 -34.62 8.21 22.30
C LEU A 502 -35.31 7.59 23.54
N THR A 503 -36.59 7.26 23.41
CA THR A 503 -37.23 6.15 24.15
C THR A 503 -38.30 5.46 23.31
N SER A 504 -38.51 4.19 23.63
CA SER A 504 -39.10 3.09 22.87
C SER A 504 -40.64 3.00 22.79
N SER A 505 -41.09 2.33 21.73
CA SER A 505 -42.15 1.29 21.67
C SER A 505 -43.61 1.63 21.28
N GLN A 506 -44.15 0.68 20.48
CA GLN A 506 -45.54 0.23 20.29
C GLN A 506 -46.42 0.77 19.15
N SER A 507 -47.14 -0.19 18.56
CA SER A 507 -47.98 -0.20 17.35
C SER A 507 -49.44 0.29 17.61
N PRO A 508 -50.34 0.36 16.59
CA PRO A 508 -51.35 1.42 16.39
C PRO A 508 -52.78 1.09 16.90
N PRO A 509 -53.75 2.04 16.75
CA PRO A 509 -54.85 1.78 15.82
C PRO A 509 -55.49 2.99 15.07
N VAL A 510 -55.88 2.73 13.80
CA VAL A 510 -57.12 3.00 13.02
C VAL A 510 -58.00 4.26 13.29
N GLY A 511 -58.34 5.01 12.21
CA GLY A 511 -59.65 5.69 12.08
C GLY A 511 -59.81 6.96 11.20
N SER A 512 -59.90 6.81 9.86
CA SER A 512 -60.76 7.52 8.85
C SER A 512 -60.85 9.09 8.77
N PRO A 513 -61.60 9.70 7.81
CA PRO A 513 -61.01 10.42 6.65
C PRO A 513 -61.39 11.93 6.58
N GLY A 514 -60.58 12.77 5.93
CA GLY A 514 -60.96 14.18 5.74
C GLY A 514 -60.07 15.04 4.86
N LEU A 515 -60.61 15.38 3.68
CA LEU A 515 -60.46 16.61 2.89
C LEU A 515 -59.11 17.35 2.77
N ASN A 516 -58.62 17.34 1.53
CA ASN A 516 -58.00 18.43 0.76
C ASN A 516 -57.70 19.74 1.52
N THR A 517 -56.41 20.01 1.70
CA THR A 517 -55.86 21.36 1.53
C THR A 517 -54.52 21.20 0.80
N GLN A 518 -54.39 21.83 -0.37
CA GLN A 518 -53.14 21.94 -1.10
C GLN A 518 -52.17 22.77 -0.26
N GLU A 519 -51.39 22.12 0.59
CA GLU A 519 -50.20 22.72 1.18
C GLU A 519 -49.07 22.61 0.15
N VAL A 520 -48.72 23.77 -0.40
CA VAL A 520 -47.50 23.98 -1.17
C VAL A 520 -46.34 23.76 -0.22
N SER A 521 -45.76 22.55 -0.23
CA SER A 521 -44.56 22.22 0.51
C SER A 521 -43.40 23.09 0.01
N GLN A 522 -42.94 23.98 0.88
CA GLN A 522 -41.64 24.63 0.75
C GLN A 522 -40.58 23.51 0.83
N GLN A 523 -39.94 23.21 -0.29
CA GLN A 523 -38.84 22.24 -0.35
C GLN A 523 -37.68 22.76 0.51
N ASN A 524 -37.48 22.16 1.68
CA ASN A 524 -36.22 22.26 2.41
C ASN A 524 -35.15 21.49 1.61
N ASP A 525 -34.08 22.19 1.26
CA ASP A 525 -33.01 21.78 0.35
C ASP A 525 -31.98 20.87 1.06
N SER A 526 -32.39 19.63 1.32
CA SER A 526 -31.60 18.68 2.11
C SER A 526 -30.76 17.75 1.22
N MET A 527 -29.44 17.79 1.41
CA MET A 527 -28.43 17.08 0.63
C MET A 527 -28.36 15.59 1.03
N SER A 528 -28.60 14.67 0.08
CA SER A 528 -28.51 13.22 0.32
C SER A 528 -28.00 12.45 -0.91
N PHE A 529 -27.10 11.50 -0.69
CA PHE A 529 -26.62 10.56 -1.70
C PHE A 529 -27.52 9.33 -1.91
N ASP A 530 -28.65 9.21 -1.19
CA ASP A 530 -29.59 8.08 -1.33
C ASP A 530 -30.10 7.90 -2.77
N HIS A 531 -30.10 8.98 -3.56
CA HIS A 531 -30.49 8.95 -4.96
C HIS A 531 -29.48 8.17 -5.84
N LEU A 532 -28.19 8.11 -5.50
CA LEU A 532 -27.16 7.42 -6.29
C LEU A 532 -27.43 5.92 -6.44
N LEU A 533 -28.06 5.29 -5.43
CA LEU A 533 -28.45 3.89 -5.49
C LEU A 533 -29.56 3.62 -6.52
N LYS A 534 -30.37 4.64 -6.83
CA LYS A 534 -31.45 4.57 -7.82
C LYS A 534 -30.98 4.91 -9.24
N VAL A 535 -29.78 5.47 -9.38
CA VAL A 535 -29.21 5.87 -10.66
C VAL A 535 -28.60 4.64 -11.36
N PRO A 536 -28.89 4.42 -12.66
CA PRO A 536 -28.24 3.38 -13.46
C PRO A 536 -26.72 3.47 -13.37
N HIS A 537 -26.03 2.32 -13.40
CA HIS A 537 -24.58 2.26 -13.21
C HIS A 537 -23.80 3.19 -14.14
N GLU A 538 -24.28 3.40 -15.37
CA GLU A 538 -23.63 4.23 -16.38
C GLU A 538 -23.72 5.73 -16.11
N LYS A 539 -24.60 6.16 -15.19
CA LYS A 539 -24.86 7.56 -14.87
C LYS A 539 -24.48 7.94 -13.44
N ARG A 540 -23.85 7.04 -12.69
CA ARG A 540 -23.51 7.29 -11.28
C ARG A 540 -22.43 8.35 -11.13
N GLU A 541 -21.43 8.38 -12.00
CA GLU A 541 -20.39 9.40 -12.01
C GLU A 541 -20.97 10.77 -12.34
N TRP A 542 -21.90 10.84 -13.30
CA TRP A 542 -22.67 12.04 -13.60
C TRP A 542 -23.45 12.53 -12.38
N ALA A 543 -24.17 11.65 -11.68
CA ALA A 543 -24.98 12.03 -10.52
C ALA A 543 -24.12 12.47 -9.32
N LEU A 544 -22.98 11.80 -9.11
CA LEU A 544 -22.00 12.16 -8.09
C LEU A 544 -21.45 13.57 -8.36
N LEU A 545 -20.91 13.81 -9.56
CA LEU A 545 -20.32 15.12 -9.88
C LEU A 545 -21.37 16.23 -9.98
N ARG A 546 -22.60 15.90 -10.38
CA ARG A 546 -23.72 16.83 -10.26
C ARG A 546 -23.90 17.29 -8.82
N THR A 547 -23.99 16.35 -7.88
CA THR A 547 -24.15 16.68 -6.46
C THR A 547 -22.94 17.45 -5.93
N TYR A 548 -21.74 17.12 -6.41
CA TYR A 548 -20.52 17.82 -6.01
C TYR A 548 -20.54 19.29 -6.46
N PHE A 549 -20.82 19.57 -7.73
CA PHE A 549 -20.85 20.94 -8.25
C PHE A 549 -22.06 21.75 -7.77
N GLU A 550 -23.25 21.14 -7.73
CA GLU A 550 -24.50 21.87 -7.41
C GLU A 550 -24.68 22.11 -5.91
N GLN A 551 -24.14 21.23 -5.04
CA GLN A 551 -24.43 21.28 -3.60
C GLN A 551 -23.17 21.29 -2.72
N ILE A 552 -22.23 20.35 -2.90
CA ILE A 552 -21.07 20.19 -2.01
C ILE A 552 -20.10 21.37 -2.14
N ARG A 553 -19.81 21.80 -3.37
CA ARG A 553 -18.85 22.85 -3.70
C ARG A 553 -19.23 24.17 -3.05
N ASP A 554 -20.47 24.63 -3.25
CA ASP A 554 -20.97 25.89 -2.67
C ASP A 554 -20.77 25.91 -1.14
N ARG A 555 -21.10 24.78 -0.49
CA ARG A 555 -20.90 24.60 0.96
C ARG A 555 -19.46 24.43 1.41
N SER A 556 -18.58 23.95 0.55
CA SER A 556 -17.15 23.82 0.85
C SER A 556 -16.41 25.15 0.74
N VAL A 557 -16.85 25.99 -0.19
CA VAL A 557 -16.17 27.23 -0.60
C VAL A 557 -16.69 28.45 0.18
N SER A 558 -17.99 28.52 0.45
CA SER A 558 -18.62 29.72 1.04
C SER A 558 -18.08 30.13 2.40
N LEU A 559 -17.83 31.42 2.59
CA LEU A 559 -17.39 32.01 3.86
C LEU A 559 -18.53 32.66 4.64
N THR A 560 -19.74 32.67 4.09
CA THR A 560 -20.91 33.30 4.70
C THR A 560 -21.59 32.34 5.69
N ALA A 561 -21.91 32.84 6.87
CA ALA A 561 -22.76 32.14 7.84
C ALA A 561 -24.24 32.37 7.49
N SER A 562 -24.68 31.96 6.30
CA SER A 562 -26.13 31.93 6.02
C SER A 562 -26.79 30.79 6.82
N ARG A 563 -28.09 30.92 7.09
CA ARG A 563 -28.90 29.89 7.79
C ARG A 563 -28.97 28.54 7.05
N GLU A 564 -28.42 28.43 5.83
CA GLU A 564 -28.39 27.21 5.02
C GLU A 564 -27.16 26.33 5.31
N TYR A 565 -26.17 26.81 6.09
CA TYR A 565 -24.99 26.03 6.45
C TYR A 565 -25.18 25.31 7.78
N HIS A 566 -24.95 23.99 7.78
CA HIS A 566 -25.16 23.14 8.95
C HIS A 566 -24.15 23.36 10.09
N ASP A 567 -23.02 24.06 9.85
CA ASP A 567 -21.98 24.29 10.85
C ASP A 567 -21.48 25.77 10.83
N PRO A 568 -22.14 26.68 11.58
CA PRO A 568 -21.72 28.08 11.67
C PRO A 568 -20.33 28.26 12.32
N GLN A 569 -19.91 27.32 13.18
CA GLN A 569 -18.57 27.34 13.79
C GLN A 569 -17.50 26.99 12.76
N ALA A 570 -17.77 26.06 11.84
CA ALA A 570 -16.87 25.77 10.73
C ALA A 570 -16.68 26.97 9.79
N ALA A 571 -17.75 27.73 9.51
CA ALA A 571 -17.67 28.96 8.70
C ALA A 571 -16.88 30.07 9.42
N GLU A 572 -17.02 30.20 10.73
CA GLU A 572 -16.21 31.10 11.56
C GLU A 572 -14.72 30.70 11.55
N ALA A 573 -14.41 29.42 11.72
CA ALA A 573 -13.05 28.90 11.63
C ALA A 573 -12.43 29.18 10.24
N SER A 574 -13.18 28.98 9.15
CA SER A 574 -12.72 29.33 7.80
C SER A 574 -12.38 30.82 7.70
N ARG A 575 -13.23 31.72 8.23
CA ARG A 575 -12.96 33.17 8.22
C ARG A 575 -11.70 33.52 9.01
N ALA A 576 -11.50 32.91 10.18
CA ALA A 576 -10.31 33.13 11.00
C ALA A 576 -9.01 32.73 10.27
N ILE A 577 -9.03 31.60 9.53
CA ILE A 577 -7.89 31.15 8.73
C ILE A 577 -7.55 32.18 7.64
N HIS A 578 -8.55 32.71 6.93
CA HIS A 578 -8.32 33.74 5.90
C HIS A 578 -7.81 35.06 6.46
N MET A 579 -8.29 35.48 7.63
CA MET A 579 -7.74 36.69 8.29
C MET A 579 -6.27 36.50 8.67
N HIS A 580 -5.89 35.31 9.11
CA HIS A 580 -4.51 34.98 9.46
C HIS A 580 -3.58 34.92 8.23
N ASP A 581 -4.10 34.41 7.10
CA ASP A 581 -3.43 34.38 5.79
C ASP A 581 -3.19 35.80 5.26
N ALA A 582 -4.23 36.65 5.30
CA ALA A 582 -4.17 38.03 4.83
C ALA A 582 -3.19 38.91 5.63
N LEU A 583 -2.99 38.60 6.93
CA LEU A 583 -2.05 39.31 7.79
C LEU A 583 -0.62 38.72 7.76
N GLY A 584 -0.37 37.65 6.98
CA GLY A 584 0.97 37.05 6.83
C GLY A 584 1.53 36.40 8.10
N LEU A 585 0.68 36.09 9.10
CA LEU A 585 1.10 35.57 10.41
C LEU A 585 1.30 34.05 10.45
N SER A 586 1.17 33.34 9.31
CA SER A 586 1.36 31.89 9.19
C SER A 586 2.73 31.39 9.66
N SER A 587 3.73 32.29 9.83
CA SER A 587 5.08 31.96 10.31
C SER A 587 5.28 32.06 11.84
N LEU A 588 4.29 32.49 12.63
CA LEU A 588 4.50 32.82 14.06
C LEU A 588 3.97 31.80 15.10
N ARG A 589 3.43 30.64 14.68
CA ARG A 589 2.93 29.63 15.65
C ARG A 589 4.03 28.71 16.24
N ASN A 590 5.31 29.05 16.07
CA ASN A 590 6.40 28.41 16.78
C ASN A 590 6.85 29.28 17.96
N THR A 591 6.06 29.32 19.02
CA THR A 591 6.57 29.43 20.40
C THR A 591 5.50 28.94 21.38
N ASN A 592 5.91 27.99 22.21
CA ASN A 592 5.18 27.54 23.40
C ASN A 592 4.85 28.74 24.28
N ASN A 593 3.61 28.81 24.77
CA ASN A 593 3.32 29.25 26.13
C ASN A 593 1.91 28.77 26.52
N GLU A 594 1.86 27.95 27.57
CA GLU A 594 0.66 27.66 28.35
C GLU A 594 0.03 28.96 28.87
N PRO A 595 -1.29 28.98 29.13
CA PRO A 595 -1.83 29.86 30.15
C PRO A 595 -2.46 29.06 31.28
N GLN A 596 -1.92 29.29 32.48
CA GLN A 596 -2.58 29.03 33.74
C GLN A 596 -3.83 29.92 33.91
N ASN A 597 -4.87 29.26 34.44
CA ASN A 597 -5.97 29.69 35.30
C ASN A 597 -6.06 31.16 35.78
N GLY A 598 -7.26 31.76 35.70
CA GLY A 598 -7.60 32.98 36.45
C GLY A 598 -8.89 33.73 36.03
N GLY A 599 -10.01 33.43 36.73
CA GLY A 599 -11.06 34.34 37.24
C GLY A 599 -11.64 35.54 36.45
N THR A 600 -12.95 35.44 36.18
CA THR A 600 -14.03 36.44 36.42
C THR A 600 -13.98 37.84 35.75
N GLN A 601 -14.97 38.16 34.89
CA GLN A 601 -16.07 39.12 35.16
C GLN A 601 -16.98 39.37 33.95
N GLN A 602 -18.25 39.61 34.29
CA GLN A 602 -19.40 39.98 33.46
C GLN A 602 -19.22 41.31 32.72
N SER A 603 -19.80 41.40 31.52
CA SER A 603 -20.64 42.55 31.11
C SER A 603 -21.37 42.26 29.80
N THR A 604 -22.70 42.22 29.88
CA THR A 604 -23.64 42.42 28.77
C THR A 604 -23.57 43.86 28.25
N PRO A 605 -23.98 44.10 26.98
CA PRO A 605 -25.17 44.94 26.83
C PRO A 605 -26.15 44.44 25.76
N SER A 606 -27.35 44.96 25.92
CA SER A 606 -28.63 44.59 25.31
C SER A 606 -29.09 45.54 24.20
N ILE A 607 -29.79 44.96 23.22
CA ILE A 607 -30.93 45.48 22.43
C ILE A 607 -30.68 46.55 21.36
N GLY A 608 -31.14 46.21 20.15
CA GLY A 608 -31.42 47.14 19.05
C GLY A 608 -32.25 46.44 17.96
N THR A 609 -33.57 46.34 18.17
CA THR A 609 -34.56 45.82 17.22
C THR A 609 -34.82 46.85 16.11
N SER A 610 -34.66 46.47 14.85
CA SER A 610 -35.25 47.22 13.72
C SER A 610 -35.83 46.24 12.70
N GLN A 611 -37.16 46.13 12.72
CA GLN A 611 -37.97 45.53 11.68
C GLN A 611 -37.79 46.30 10.36
N GLY A 612 -37.47 45.58 9.29
CA GLY A 612 -37.49 46.08 7.93
C GLY A 612 -38.14 45.04 7.03
N ASN A 613 -39.42 45.26 6.71
CA ASN A 613 -40.15 44.51 5.69
C ASN A 613 -39.52 44.77 4.32
N MET A 614 -39.00 43.74 3.66
CA MET A 614 -38.86 43.75 2.20
C MET A 614 -39.33 42.43 1.59
N SER A 615 -40.19 42.62 0.62
CA SER A 615 -41.00 41.66 -0.11
C SER A 615 -40.19 40.74 -1.02
N ARG A 616 -40.55 39.46 -0.90
CA ARG A 616 -40.33 38.31 -1.78
C ARG A 616 -40.29 38.64 -3.29
N GLN A 617 -39.20 38.27 -3.96
CA GLN A 617 -39.22 37.82 -5.35
C GLN A 617 -38.62 36.41 -5.43
N THR A 618 -39.48 35.49 -5.86
CA THR A 618 -39.23 34.08 -6.14
C THR A 618 -38.56 33.93 -7.50
N THR A 619 -37.37 33.32 -7.56
CA THR A 619 -36.79 32.80 -8.81
C THR A 619 -36.32 31.37 -8.57
N GLY A 620 -36.89 30.43 -9.33
CA GLY A 620 -36.53 29.02 -9.30
C GLY A 620 -35.10 28.79 -9.79
N PHE A 621 -34.44 27.79 -9.20
CA PHE A 621 -33.08 27.36 -9.52
C PHE A 621 -32.94 27.06 -11.02
N ARG A 622 -32.31 27.97 -11.76
CA ARG A 622 -31.84 27.73 -13.12
C ARG A 622 -30.41 27.23 -13.10
N ARG A 623 -30.20 26.15 -13.85
CA ARG A 623 -28.94 25.56 -14.28
C ARG A 623 -27.98 26.68 -14.76
N GLY A 624 -26.92 26.97 -14.01
CA GLY A 624 -25.86 27.92 -14.38
C GLY A 624 -25.54 29.07 -13.42
N GLU A 625 -26.05 29.09 -12.18
CA GLU A 625 -25.91 30.24 -11.25
C GLU A 625 -24.89 30.08 -10.11
N THR A 626 -24.06 29.03 -10.09
CA THR A 626 -23.07 28.79 -9.00
C THR A 626 -21.97 29.86 -8.94
N PHE A 627 -21.42 30.28 -10.10
CA PHE A 627 -20.36 31.30 -10.13
C PHE A 627 -20.87 32.70 -9.76
N ASN A 628 -22.15 32.99 -9.99
CA ASN A 628 -22.75 34.32 -9.75
C ASN A 628 -23.04 34.62 -8.28
N ARG A 629 -22.83 33.66 -7.37
CA ARG A 629 -22.97 33.85 -5.90
C ARG A 629 -21.64 34.19 -5.21
N LEU A 630 -20.50 33.87 -5.82
CA LEU A 630 -19.18 34.12 -5.24
C LEU A 630 -18.76 35.57 -5.52
N THR A 631 -19.02 36.46 -4.57
CA THR A 631 -18.71 37.90 -4.71
C THR A 631 -17.36 38.28 -4.08
N ASN A 632 -16.80 37.39 -3.26
CA ASN A 632 -15.57 37.61 -2.52
C ASN A 632 -14.35 36.97 -3.21
N SER A 633 -13.25 37.71 -3.37
CA SER A 633 -11.99 37.21 -3.92
C SER A 633 -11.47 35.95 -3.20
N ASN A 634 -11.71 35.84 -1.90
CA ASN A 634 -11.32 34.66 -1.12
C ASN A 634 -12.18 33.43 -1.44
N GLU A 635 -13.47 33.63 -1.75
CA GLU A 635 -14.36 32.54 -2.16
C GLU A 635 -13.98 32.05 -3.56
N VAL A 636 -13.65 32.94 -4.48
CA VAL A 636 -13.11 32.57 -5.81
C VAL A 636 -11.83 31.76 -5.69
N ARG A 637 -10.89 32.15 -4.82
CA ARG A 637 -9.66 31.39 -4.58
C ARG A 637 -9.94 29.99 -4.02
N ARG A 638 -10.84 29.89 -3.02
CA ARG A 638 -11.24 28.61 -2.43
C ARG A 638 -11.93 27.69 -3.44
N ASP A 639 -12.68 28.27 -4.36
CA ASP A 639 -13.34 27.59 -5.46
C ASP A 639 -12.32 26.91 -6.38
N THR A 640 -11.31 27.66 -6.81
CA THR A 640 -10.21 27.13 -7.62
C THR A 640 -9.45 26.03 -6.89
N ILE A 641 -9.21 26.17 -5.57
CA ILE A 641 -8.61 25.11 -4.73
C ILE A 641 -9.48 23.86 -4.71
N TRP A 642 -10.81 24.00 -4.57
CA TRP A 642 -11.72 22.86 -4.57
C TRP A 642 -11.68 22.12 -5.92
N CYS A 643 -11.76 22.86 -7.03
CA CYS A 643 -11.64 22.28 -8.38
C CYS A 643 -10.30 21.57 -8.57
N ALA A 644 -9.19 22.17 -8.09
CA ALA A 644 -7.86 21.56 -8.13
C ALA A 644 -7.81 20.24 -7.35
N LEU A 645 -8.34 20.20 -6.13
CA LEU A 645 -8.37 18.99 -5.30
C LEU A 645 -9.20 17.87 -5.95
N VAL A 646 -10.39 18.18 -6.46
CA VAL A 646 -11.26 17.20 -7.12
C VAL A 646 -10.62 16.68 -8.41
N PHE A 647 -10.09 17.56 -9.25
CA PHE A 647 -9.38 17.17 -10.47
C PHE A 647 -8.17 16.27 -10.15
N ARG A 648 -7.34 16.68 -9.18
CA ARG A 648 -6.19 15.92 -8.72
C ARG A 648 -6.58 14.52 -8.24
N MET A 649 -7.64 14.42 -7.43
CA MET A 649 -8.18 13.14 -6.96
C MET A 649 -8.56 12.23 -8.13
N ILE A 650 -9.26 12.76 -9.14
CA ILE A 650 -9.66 11.98 -10.31
C ILE A 650 -8.43 11.48 -11.08
N CYS A 651 -7.45 12.35 -11.33
CA CYS A 651 -6.19 12.00 -11.98
C CYS A 651 -5.41 10.95 -11.19
N TRP A 652 -5.35 11.08 -9.86
CA TRP A 652 -4.68 10.13 -8.99
C TRP A 652 -5.35 8.75 -9.02
N LEU A 653 -6.69 8.70 -8.99
CA LEU A 653 -7.46 7.45 -9.12
C LEU A 653 -7.35 6.80 -10.51
N LEU A 654 -7.12 7.60 -11.56
CA LEU A 654 -6.78 7.11 -12.89
C LEU A 654 -5.37 6.53 -12.97
N LEU A 655 -4.41 7.17 -12.29
CA LEU A 655 -2.99 6.84 -12.32
C LEU A 655 -2.65 5.61 -11.48
N HIS A 656 -3.36 5.38 -10.37
CA HIS A 656 -3.03 4.33 -9.41
C HIS A 656 -4.11 3.26 -9.31
N ASP A 657 -3.70 1.98 -9.26
CA ASP A 657 -4.60 0.83 -9.19
C ASP A 657 -4.26 -0.10 -8.01
N PHE A 658 -5.24 -0.85 -7.53
CA PHE A 658 -5.11 -1.75 -6.37
C PHE A 658 -5.75 -3.10 -6.67
N ASP A 659 -5.30 -4.16 -6.00
CA ASP A 659 -6.06 -5.41 -5.98
C ASP A 659 -7.28 -5.24 -5.07
N LYS A 660 -8.48 -5.48 -5.58
CA LYS A 660 -9.73 -5.40 -4.79
C LYS A 660 -9.75 -6.33 -3.58
N LYS A 661 -8.91 -7.37 -3.57
CA LYS A 661 -8.77 -8.34 -2.48
C LYS A 661 -7.64 -7.99 -1.51
N ASP A 662 -6.81 -7.01 -1.84
CA ASP A 662 -5.79 -6.45 -0.96
C ASP A 662 -6.46 -5.42 -0.05
N LEU A 663 -6.62 -5.80 1.22
CA LEU A 663 -7.20 -4.97 2.26
C LEU A 663 -6.16 -4.82 3.35
N GLN A 664 -5.97 -3.59 3.82
CA GLN A 664 -5.04 -3.38 4.90
C GLN A 664 -5.56 -4.00 6.21
N LEU A 665 -4.67 -4.72 6.87
CA LEU A 665 -4.87 -5.31 8.19
C LEU A 665 -4.02 -4.55 9.19
N ALA A 666 -4.46 -4.50 10.46
CA ALA A 666 -3.76 -3.81 11.54
C ALA A 666 -2.35 -4.38 11.75
N LYS A 667 -1.34 -3.66 11.25
CA LYS A 667 0.08 -4.02 11.34
C LYS A 667 1.02 -2.82 11.28
N SER A 668 0.51 -1.60 11.44
CA SER A 668 1.28 -0.35 11.33
C SER A 668 2.46 -0.28 12.30
N GLU A 669 2.28 -0.79 13.52
CA GLU A 669 3.29 -0.98 14.56
C GLU A 669 4.49 -1.89 14.16
N LEU A 670 4.38 -2.65 13.07
CA LEU A 670 5.50 -3.48 12.55
C LEU A 670 6.35 -2.74 11.52
N MET A 671 6.00 -1.50 11.18
CA MET A 671 6.82 -0.66 10.30
C MET A 671 8.21 -0.49 10.92
N GLY A 672 9.26 -0.76 10.14
CA GLY A 672 10.64 -0.73 10.63
C GLY A 672 11.03 -1.83 11.64
N SER A 673 10.11 -2.75 11.99
CA SER A 673 10.38 -3.80 12.98
C SER A 673 11.49 -4.75 12.53
N ARG A 674 12.52 -4.89 13.38
CA ARG A 674 13.66 -5.79 13.16
C ARG A 674 13.44 -7.19 13.73
N LEU A 675 12.20 -7.54 14.09
CA LEU A 675 11.87 -8.89 14.58
C LEU A 675 12.31 -9.94 13.53
N PRO A 676 13.27 -10.82 13.86
CA PRO A 676 13.76 -11.81 12.92
C PRO A 676 12.69 -12.86 12.63
N VAL A 677 12.53 -13.20 11.36
CA VAL A 677 11.66 -14.28 10.89
C VAL A 677 12.42 -15.16 9.90
N PHE A 678 12.01 -16.41 9.76
CA PHE A 678 12.73 -17.41 8.99
C PHE A 678 11.88 -17.97 7.86
N ILE A 679 12.51 -18.32 6.74
CA ILE A 679 11.84 -18.98 5.61
C ILE A 679 12.48 -20.35 5.44
N VAL A 680 11.70 -21.42 5.61
CA VAL A 680 12.19 -22.83 5.62
C VAL A 680 12.03 -23.54 4.30
#